data_AF-A0A357F2G0-F1
#
_entry.id   AF-A0A357F2G0-F1
#
_cell.length_a   1.000
_cell.length_b   1.000
_cell.length_c   1.000
_cell.angle_alpha   90.00
_cell.angle_beta   90.00
_cell.angle_gamma   90.00
#
_symmetry.space_group_name_H-M   'P 1'
#
loop_
_entity.id
_entity.type
_entity.pdbx_description
1 polymer ?
#
loop_
_entity_poly.entity_id
_entity_poly.type
_entity_poly.pdbx_seq_one_letter_code
_entity_poly.pdbx_strand_id
1 'polypeptide(L)'
;MGTSILAAADFIFYSEYLVSLLAQSPRGVILDMGRRNHVSDRLIQMRRFILLFFVLLLAPNLFAQSPAPVFDLINYGVNIQPDRRVMAVLAALEAARTTDENGETVHVLTTPLSEEGGKFREQLQSDIAAMNDKLRERISLFVISHKQRNPNLTDAEIVSQFISMAYSLSPAPELANPAVTSELPAGLLDVLDFAPLVRDFYKQTVFGSHIDEYYKAYQSRADTSLRNSAREMVADLLTFLQTRPQLTVAERVKTKVQKGKGKKNKLQQLEIRERNRRFFIVPEMLAPAGSVNFLNIKDDYYVIIPPDTDLNFSGVRRGFLQFVIDPIVLRHSKEISTIREAVRKLLDERRKNNPAVSPDVFLTISRSIVSAIDARQVEAELVRIATQRAREQIDSLADVEKKKAVAAQLEAAKLSIADDTAAKLFEDYDKGAVLVFYFAEQLGGVEDSGFDITASMREMLLSFNAGTEATRPAKYEAARKRSIAARAAGNDNPVRYAILENPITTKLIEIQELIKQKDLAAADKELKALRQTNPGDARLHFNIGRVAAMEAESFLKPEDVEKQKTKLLEAKTSYEQVLRIGQTQRIDAALISLSYVALARIYEFFDDVGYAMTIYDAAIRLGPVAGGGYDDALAGKQRLLKDQ
;
A
#
# COMPACT_ATOMS: atom_id res chain seq x y z
N MET A 1 -15.41 7.54 54.31
CA MET A 1 -14.29 8.07 55.12
C MET A 1 -13.02 7.86 54.30
N GLY A 2 -12.21 8.85 53.92
CA GLY A 2 -12.32 10.30 54.03
C GLY A 2 -10.93 10.93 53.85
N THR A 3 -10.78 11.89 52.92
CA THR A 3 -9.65 12.87 52.74
C THR A 3 -8.21 12.32 52.69
N SER A 4 -7.45 12.35 51.59
CA SER A 4 -7.01 13.47 50.72
C SER A 4 -5.97 14.42 51.36
N ILE A 5 -4.80 14.62 50.71
CA ILE A 5 -4.10 15.90 50.46
C ILE A 5 -2.83 15.69 49.58
N LEU A 6 -2.47 16.72 48.79
CA LEU A 6 -1.33 16.85 47.85
C LEU A 6 0.00 17.12 48.61
N ALA A 7 1.21 17.36 48.08
CA ALA A 7 1.75 17.71 46.75
C ALA A 7 3.25 17.26 46.67
N ALA A 8 3.84 16.83 45.54
CA ALA A 8 4.50 17.60 44.47
C ALA A 8 5.94 18.14 44.75
N ALA A 9 6.77 18.09 43.68
CA ALA A 9 7.99 18.86 43.38
C ALA A 9 9.40 18.19 43.52
N ASP A 10 10.08 18.21 42.37
CA ASP A 10 11.51 18.33 41.99
C ASP A 10 12.57 17.29 42.45
N PHE A 11 13.42 16.69 41.60
CA PHE A 11 14.28 17.02 40.43
C PHE A 11 15.78 17.25 40.78
N ILE A 12 16.65 16.44 40.15
CA ILE A 12 18.13 16.52 40.07
C ILE A 12 18.94 16.30 41.36
N PHE A 13 19.79 15.25 41.39
CA PHE A 13 21.27 15.29 41.60
C PHE A 13 21.86 13.92 42.00
N TYR A 14 22.55 13.29 41.06
CA TYR A 14 23.70 12.37 41.21
C TYR A 14 24.50 12.59 39.91
N SER A 15 25.81 12.86 39.88
CA SER A 15 26.89 12.23 40.65
C SER A 15 28.15 13.11 40.67
N GLU A 16 28.50 13.67 41.84
CA GLU A 16 29.88 14.06 42.17
C GLU A 16 30.25 13.40 43.50
N TYR A 17 31.03 12.32 43.46
CA TYR A 17 31.79 11.84 44.62
C TYR A 17 32.92 10.91 44.17
N LEU A 18 34.13 11.45 44.07
CA LEU A 18 35.36 10.75 44.45
C LEU A 18 36.43 11.79 44.79
N VAL A 19 36.62 11.96 46.10
CA VAL A 19 37.42 13.03 46.72
C VAL A 19 38.85 12.56 46.97
N SER A 20 39.82 13.48 46.78
CA SER A 20 41.23 13.40 47.22
C SER A 20 42.08 12.31 46.52
N LEU A 21 43.40 12.45 46.37
CA LEU A 21 44.40 12.99 47.30
C LEU A 21 45.66 13.47 46.54
N LEU A 22 46.61 14.08 47.28
CA LEU A 22 47.98 14.45 46.88
C LEU A 22 48.17 15.80 46.17
N ALA A 23 48.18 16.86 46.99
CA ALA A 23 49.00 18.04 46.74
C ALA A 23 50.47 17.76 47.07
N GLN A 24 51.42 18.29 46.28
CA GLN A 24 52.63 18.99 46.73
C GLN A 24 53.47 19.49 45.55
N SER A 25 53.91 20.75 45.60
CA SER A 25 54.98 21.31 44.75
C SER A 25 56.32 21.25 45.49
N PRO A 26 57.48 21.50 44.82
CA PRO A 26 58.05 22.85 44.98
C PRO A 26 58.95 23.42 43.82
N ARG A 27 58.78 24.73 43.58
CA ARG A 27 59.79 25.83 43.44
C ARG A 27 61.04 25.73 42.50
N GLY A 28 61.26 26.81 41.72
CA GLY A 28 62.59 27.35 41.31
C GLY A 28 62.60 28.00 39.89
N VAL A 29 62.86 29.31 39.60
CA VAL A 29 64.00 30.25 39.86
C VAL A 29 65.12 30.11 38.80
N ILE A 30 65.57 31.13 38.01
CA ILE A 30 65.21 32.58 37.83
C ILE A 30 65.89 33.22 36.56
N LEU A 31 65.40 34.37 36.02
CA LEU A 31 66.06 35.36 35.09
C LEU A 31 66.53 34.88 33.67
N ASP A 32 66.83 35.69 32.62
CA ASP A 32 66.75 37.15 32.31
C ASP A 32 66.50 37.41 30.78
N MET A 33 66.42 38.68 30.36
CA MET A 33 66.12 39.21 29.01
C MET A 33 67.16 38.98 27.89
N GLY A 34 66.70 38.95 26.62
CA GLY A 34 67.55 39.10 25.42
C GLY A 34 66.75 39.34 24.12
N ARG A 35 66.99 40.45 23.42
CA ARG A 35 66.24 40.90 22.22
C ARG A 35 66.69 40.24 20.90
N ARG A 36 65.72 39.98 19.99
CA ARG A 36 65.71 40.17 18.51
C ARG A 36 66.80 39.41 17.68
N ASN A 37 66.57 38.89 16.46
CA ASN A 37 65.52 39.08 15.44
C ASN A 37 65.49 37.86 14.46
N HIS A 38 64.48 37.83 13.56
CA HIS A 38 64.43 37.06 12.28
C HIS A 38 64.38 35.51 12.27
N VAL A 39 63.24 34.91 12.66
CA VAL A 39 62.68 33.71 11.98
C VAL A 39 61.13 33.71 12.05
N SER A 40 60.44 34.64 11.38
CA SER A 40 58.96 34.74 11.44
C SER A 40 58.20 33.94 10.36
N ASP A 41 58.83 33.59 9.23
CA ASP A 41 58.10 33.06 8.05
C ASP A 41 58.22 31.55 7.80
N ARG A 42 58.99 30.80 8.62
CA ARG A 42 59.06 29.32 8.50
C ARG A 42 58.28 28.55 9.56
N LEU A 43 57.88 29.16 10.68
CA LEU A 43 57.09 28.48 11.71
C LEU A 43 55.59 28.40 11.38
N ILE A 44 55.07 29.27 10.51
CA ILE A 44 53.63 29.36 10.21
C ILE A 44 53.15 28.22 9.28
N GLN A 45 54.01 27.71 8.39
CA GLN A 45 53.66 26.57 7.53
C GLN A 45 53.77 25.21 8.24
N MET A 46 54.73 24.98 9.14
CA MET A 46 54.85 23.70 9.87
C MET A 46 53.73 23.47 10.89
N ARG A 47 53.11 24.53 11.45
CA ARG A 47 51.97 24.38 12.36
C ARG A 47 50.68 23.93 11.68
N ARG A 48 50.56 24.05 10.35
CA ARG A 48 49.38 23.60 9.58
C ARG A 48 49.40 22.10 9.22
N PHE A 49 50.55 21.43 9.27
CA PHE A 49 50.65 20.01 8.94
C PHE A 49 50.57 19.06 10.15
N ILE A 50 51.02 19.49 11.33
CA ILE A 50 51.03 18.62 12.54
C ILE A 50 49.66 18.57 13.23
N LEU A 51 48.84 19.61 13.10
CA LEU A 51 47.44 19.60 13.59
C LEU A 51 46.53 18.72 12.71
N LEU A 52 47.00 18.30 11.53
CA LEU A 52 46.25 17.47 10.58
C LEU A 52 46.51 15.96 10.74
N PHE A 53 47.37 15.54 11.67
CA PHE A 53 47.77 14.12 11.84
C PHE A 53 47.51 13.53 13.22
N PHE A 54 47.01 14.31 14.20
CA PHE A 54 46.72 13.83 15.57
C PHE A 54 45.22 13.77 15.93
N VAL A 55 44.34 13.89 14.94
CA VAL A 55 42.87 13.74 15.08
C VAL A 55 42.38 12.35 14.62
N LEU A 56 43.29 11.47 14.17
CA LEU A 56 42.96 10.23 13.46
C LEU A 56 43.03 8.92 14.31
N LEU A 57 43.27 9.01 15.62
CA LEU A 57 43.42 7.84 16.51
C LEU A 57 42.70 7.95 17.86
N LEU A 58 41.45 8.41 17.84
CA LEU A 58 40.51 8.26 18.97
C LEU A 58 39.07 8.20 18.45
N ALA A 59 38.72 7.05 17.84
CA ALA A 59 37.36 6.76 17.45
C ALA A 59 36.61 6.12 18.63
N PRO A 60 35.69 6.83 19.32
CA PRO A 60 34.60 6.12 19.98
C PRO A 60 33.77 5.43 18.89
N ASN A 61 33.23 4.24 19.20
CA ASN A 61 32.30 3.57 18.31
C ASN A 61 31.00 4.40 18.21
N LEU A 62 30.97 5.33 17.26
CA LEU A 62 29.72 5.78 16.66
C LEU A 62 29.12 4.57 15.97
N PHE A 63 28.24 3.87 16.71
CA PHE A 63 27.15 3.16 16.06
C PHE A 63 26.46 4.18 15.17
N ALA A 64 26.69 4.07 13.86
CA ALA A 64 25.82 4.71 12.90
C ALA A 64 24.42 4.20 13.21
N GLN A 65 23.57 5.07 13.76
CA GLN A 65 22.14 4.86 13.67
C GLN A 65 21.85 4.88 12.18
N SER A 66 21.73 3.69 11.58
CA SER A 66 21.20 3.52 10.24
C SER A 66 19.94 4.37 10.17
N PRO A 67 19.76 5.24 9.15
CA PRO A 67 18.53 5.98 9.00
C PRO A 67 17.38 4.97 9.05
N ALA A 68 16.34 5.28 9.85
CA ALA A 68 15.19 4.41 9.98
C ALA A 68 14.68 4.08 8.56
N PRO A 69 14.47 2.79 8.22
CA PRO A 69 14.24 2.42 6.84
C PRO A 69 12.97 3.11 6.33
N VAL A 70 13.13 3.94 5.30
CA VAL A 70 12.01 4.45 4.49
C VAL A 70 11.15 3.24 4.11
N PHE A 71 9.82 3.38 4.22
CA PHE A 71 8.89 2.31 3.85
C PHE A 71 8.87 2.14 2.32
N ASP A 72 9.86 1.41 1.84
CA ASP A 72 10.03 1.02 0.45
C ASP A 72 9.37 -0.33 0.21
N LEU A 73 8.39 -0.33 -0.70
CA LEU A 73 7.65 -1.49 -1.16
C LEU A 73 8.55 -2.64 -1.64
N ILE A 74 9.72 -2.32 -2.21
CA ILE A 74 10.68 -3.31 -2.70
C ILE A 74 11.22 -4.19 -1.55
N ASN A 75 11.39 -3.63 -0.34
CA ASN A 75 11.79 -4.38 0.85
C ASN A 75 10.73 -5.38 1.35
N TYR A 76 9.51 -5.30 0.80
CA TYR A 76 8.40 -6.22 1.03
C TYR A 76 8.05 -7.04 -0.23
N GLY A 77 8.93 -7.01 -1.25
CA GLY A 77 8.76 -7.74 -2.51
C GLY A 77 7.79 -7.09 -3.50
N VAL A 78 7.23 -5.92 -3.18
CA VAL A 78 6.20 -5.25 -3.96
C VAL A 78 6.84 -4.33 -5.00
N ASN A 79 6.46 -4.53 -6.26
CA ASN A 79 6.94 -3.79 -7.42
C ASN A 79 5.74 -3.21 -8.16
N ILE A 80 5.77 -1.91 -8.50
CA ILE A 80 4.68 -1.24 -9.25
C ILE A 80 5.24 -0.83 -10.61
N GLN A 81 4.89 -1.57 -11.66
CA GLN A 81 5.39 -1.36 -13.00
C GLN A 81 4.44 -1.91 -14.08
N PRO A 82 4.27 -1.24 -15.23
CA PRO A 82 3.53 -1.78 -16.36
C PRO A 82 4.17 -3.05 -16.93
N ASP A 83 3.44 -3.83 -17.73
CA ASP A 83 3.99 -4.97 -18.49
C ASP A 83 3.70 -4.81 -19.99
N ARG A 84 4.77 -4.69 -20.79
CA ARG A 84 4.69 -4.48 -22.24
C ARG A 84 3.92 -5.58 -22.98
N ARG A 85 3.85 -6.80 -22.44
CA ARG A 85 3.08 -7.91 -23.04
C ARG A 85 1.58 -7.66 -22.87
N VAL A 86 1.16 -7.27 -21.67
CA VAL A 86 -0.25 -6.97 -21.38
C VAL A 86 -0.71 -5.78 -22.21
N MET A 87 0.07 -4.69 -22.21
CA MET A 87 -0.20 -3.50 -23.03
C MET A 87 -0.36 -3.85 -24.51
N ALA A 88 0.54 -4.66 -25.09
CA ALA A 88 0.48 -5.06 -26.50
C ALA A 88 -0.74 -5.94 -26.82
N VAL A 89 -1.08 -6.88 -25.93
CA VAL A 89 -2.24 -7.76 -26.11
C VAL A 89 -3.54 -6.98 -26.02
N LEU A 90 -3.70 -6.10 -25.03
CA LEU A 90 -4.92 -5.32 -24.88
C LEU A 90 -5.06 -4.22 -25.94
N ALA A 91 -3.97 -3.60 -26.37
CA ALA A 91 -4.01 -2.65 -27.49
C ALA A 91 -4.39 -3.33 -28.83
N ALA A 92 -3.93 -4.57 -29.06
CA ALA A 92 -4.38 -5.37 -30.19
C ALA A 92 -5.86 -5.76 -30.07
N LEU A 93 -6.35 -6.05 -28.86
CA LEU A 93 -7.76 -6.36 -28.58
C LEU A 93 -8.66 -5.14 -28.83
N GLU A 94 -8.24 -3.94 -28.40
CA GLU A 94 -8.87 -2.63 -28.67
C GLU A 94 -8.81 -2.18 -30.14
N ALA A 95 -8.11 -2.91 -31.02
CA ALA A 95 -8.17 -2.68 -32.46
C ALA A 95 -9.38 -3.36 -33.13
N ALA A 96 -10.03 -4.31 -32.45
CA ALA A 96 -11.15 -5.09 -32.97
C ALA A 96 -12.42 -4.23 -33.17
N ARG A 97 -12.96 -4.21 -34.39
CA ARG A 97 -14.20 -3.51 -34.75
C ARG A 97 -15.28 -4.45 -35.29
N THR A 98 -16.54 -4.12 -35.03
CA THR A 98 -17.72 -4.71 -35.66
C THR A 98 -18.68 -3.59 -36.10
N THR A 99 -19.65 -3.93 -36.94
CA THR A 99 -20.78 -3.06 -37.23
C THR A 99 -21.90 -3.33 -36.23
N ASP A 100 -22.58 -2.30 -35.75
CA ASP A 100 -23.77 -2.41 -34.89
C ASP A 100 -25.08 -2.50 -35.71
N GLU A 101 -26.23 -2.49 -35.05
CA GLU A 101 -27.56 -2.55 -35.70
C GLU A 101 -27.88 -1.30 -36.53
N ASN A 102 -27.21 -0.17 -36.28
CA ASN A 102 -27.39 1.11 -36.97
C ASN A 102 -26.44 1.28 -38.17
N GLY A 103 -25.48 0.37 -38.35
CA GLY A 103 -24.43 0.49 -39.37
C GLY A 103 -23.16 1.20 -38.89
N GLU A 104 -23.07 1.56 -37.61
CA GLU A 104 -21.92 2.25 -37.03
C GLU A 104 -20.77 1.28 -36.70
N THR A 105 -19.53 1.77 -36.82
CA THR A 105 -18.33 0.97 -36.55
C THR A 105 -17.95 1.06 -35.07
N VAL A 106 -18.28 0.04 -34.31
CA VAL A 106 -18.09 -0.03 -32.84
C VAL A 106 -17.03 -1.05 -32.45
N HIS A 107 -16.62 -1.07 -31.18
CA HIS A 107 -15.72 -2.09 -30.63
C HIS A 107 -16.41 -3.45 -30.49
N VAL A 108 -15.67 -4.55 -30.69
CA VAL A 108 -16.21 -5.91 -30.47
C VAL A 108 -16.46 -6.21 -28.98
N LEU A 109 -15.59 -5.65 -28.11
CA LEU A 109 -15.71 -5.73 -26.66
C LEU A 109 -15.97 -4.33 -26.11
N THR A 110 -17.04 -4.16 -25.35
CA THR A 110 -17.44 -2.89 -24.75
C THR A 110 -17.28 -2.95 -23.23
N THR A 111 -16.03 -2.81 -22.78
CA THR A 111 -15.70 -2.73 -21.36
C THR A 111 -15.67 -1.27 -20.89
N PRO A 112 -16.27 -0.95 -19.72
CA PRO A 112 -16.07 0.34 -19.09
C PRO A 112 -14.60 0.45 -18.70
N LEU A 113 -13.96 1.59 -19.00
CA LEU A 113 -12.62 1.92 -18.55
C LEU A 113 -12.70 3.04 -17.51
N SER A 114 -11.62 3.24 -16.75
CA SER A 114 -11.46 4.45 -15.95
C SER A 114 -11.22 5.68 -16.82
N GLU A 115 -11.22 6.87 -16.21
CA GLU A 115 -10.97 8.14 -16.92
C GLU A 115 -9.64 8.13 -17.69
N GLU A 116 -8.56 7.65 -17.06
CA GLU A 116 -7.26 7.52 -17.71
C GLU A 116 -7.24 6.42 -18.78
N GLY A 117 -8.03 5.36 -18.60
CA GLY A 117 -8.26 4.35 -19.62
C GLY A 117 -8.98 4.89 -20.86
N GLY A 118 -10.00 5.75 -20.67
CA GLY A 118 -10.70 6.46 -21.74
C GLY A 118 -9.76 7.35 -22.55
N LYS A 119 -9.01 8.22 -21.88
CA LYS A 119 -8.00 9.09 -22.51
C LYS A 119 -6.95 8.29 -23.30
N PHE A 120 -6.48 7.16 -22.75
CA PHE A 120 -5.53 6.31 -23.46
C PHE A 120 -6.15 5.57 -24.65
N ARG A 121 -7.40 5.12 -24.54
CA ARG A 121 -8.15 4.51 -25.65
C ARG A 121 -8.31 5.51 -26.81
N GLU A 122 -8.61 6.78 -26.54
CA GLU A 122 -8.68 7.82 -27.57
C GLU A 122 -7.32 8.06 -28.26
N GLN A 123 -6.25 8.21 -27.49
CA GLN A 123 -4.88 8.34 -28.01
C GLN A 123 -4.51 7.13 -28.89
N LEU A 124 -4.71 5.92 -28.38
CA LEU A 124 -4.42 4.68 -29.09
C LEU A 124 -5.21 4.59 -30.41
N GLN A 125 -6.50 4.95 -30.41
CA GLN A 125 -7.32 4.96 -31.62
C GLN A 125 -6.79 5.93 -32.69
N SER A 126 -6.34 7.12 -32.29
CA SER A 126 -5.69 8.08 -33.17
C SER A 126 -4.39 7.50 -33.76
N ASP A 127 -3.52 6.94 -32.91
CA ASP A 127 -2.24 6.37 -33.31
C ASP A 127 -2.39 5.17 -34.27
N ILE A 128 -3.39 4.31 -34.06
CA ILE A 128 -3.66 3.15 -34.94
C ILE A 128 -4.71 3.42 -36.03
N ALA A 129 -5.04 4.69 -36.31
CA ALA A 129 -6.00 5.04 -37.35
C ALA A 129 -5.58 4.53 -38.74
N ALA A 130 -4.29 4.66 -39.08
CA ALA A 130 -3.70 4.20 -40.34
C ALA A 130 -3.28 2.71 -40.36
N MET A 131 -3.74 1.90 -39.39
CA MET A 131 -3.49 0.46 -39.33
C MET A 131 -4.08 -0.26 -40.55
N ASN A 132 -3.36 -1.27 -41.05
CA ASN A 132 -3.81 -2.09 -42.18
C ASN A 132 -5.18 -2.77 -41.94
N ASP A 133 -6.13 -2.53 -42.84
CA ASP A 133 -7.52 -3.01 -42.72
C ASP A 133 -7.63 -4.53 -42.66
N LYS A 134 -6.84 -5.27 -43.44
CA LYS A 134 -6.83 -6.74 -43.43
C LYS A 134 -6.30 -7.30 -42.11
N LEU A 135 -5.39 -6.59 -41.44
CA LEU A 135 -4.97 -6.96 -40.09
C LEU A 135 -6.07 -6.65 -39.06
N ARG A 136 -6.75 -5.51 -39.20
CA ARG A 136 -7.90 -5.13 -38.35
C ARG A 136 -9.03 -6.16 -38.47
N GLU A 137 -9.38 -6.55 -39.69
CA GLU A 137 -10.37 -7.59 -40.01
C GLU A 137 -10.01 -8.94 -39.36
N ARG A 138 -8.76 -9.41 -39.51
CA ARG A 138 -8.28 -10.66 -38.87
C ARG A 138 -8.41 -10.62 -37.34
N ILE A 139 -8.10 -9.47 -36.72
CA ILE A 139 -8.28 -9.26 -35.28
C ILE A 139 -9.76 -9.27 -34.91
N SER A 140 -10.60 -8.50 -35.61
CA SER A 140 -12.06 -8.48 -35.42
C SER A 140 -12.67 -9.88 -35.49
N LEU A 141 -12.39 -10.64 -36.55
CA LEU A 141 -12.95 -11.97 -36.77
C LEU A 141 -12.56 -12.95 -35.67
N PHE A 142 -11.33 -12.88 -35.14
CA PHE A 142 -10.91 -13.71 -34.01
C PHE A 142 -11.73 -13.39 -32.75
N VAL A 143 -11.84 -12.10 -32.40
CA VAL A 143 -12.51 -11.67 -31.16
C VAL A 143 -14.01 -11.92 -31.23
N ILE A 144 -14.65 -11.67 -32.39
CA ILE A 144 -16.06 -12.01 -32.66
C ILE A 144 -16.28 -13.52 -32.50
N SER A 145 -15.45 -14.34 -33.14
CA SER A 145 -15.54 -15.81 -33.07
C SER A 145 -15.28 -16.35 -31.66
N HIS A 146 -14.46 -15.67 -30.86
CA HIS A 146 -14.23 -16.04 -29.47
C HIS A 146 -15.42 -15.68 -28.57
N LYS A 147 -15.99 -14.47 -28.72
CA LYS A 147 -17.20 -14.01 -28.00
C LYS A 147 -18.41 -14.91 -28.32
N GLN A 148 -18.62 -15.26 -29.59
CA GLN A 148 -19.69 -16.18 -30.03
C GLN A 148 -19.56 -17.60 -29.45
N ARG A 149 -18.32 -18.12 -29.28
CA ARG A 149 -18.09 -19.43 -28.63
C ARG A 149 -18.29 -19.41 -27.11
N ASN A 150 -18.27 -18.24 -26.49
CA ASN A 150 -18.33 -18.06 -25.05
C ASN A 150 -19.48 -17.13 -24.62
N PRO A 151 -20.75 -17.42 -24.98
CA PRO A 151 -21.88 -16.51 -24.78
C PRO A 151 -22.24 -16.26 -23.31
N ASN A 152 -21.70 -17.05 -22.39
CA ASN A 152 -21.91 -16.92 -20.94
C ASN A 152 -20.85 -16.03 -20.26
N LEU A 153 -19.82 -15.58 -20.98
CA LEU A 153 -18.80 -14.69 -20.43
C LEU A 153 -19.14 -13.23 -20.73
N THR A 154 -18.97 -12.37 -19.74
CA THR A 154 -18.97 -10.93 -19.93
C THR A 154 -17.73 -10.47 -20.71
N ASP A 155 -17.79 -9.30 -21.35
CA ASP A 155 -16.64 -8.75 -22.07
C ASP A 155 -15.42 -8.54 -21.16
N ALA A 156 -15.63 -8.24 -19.87
CA ALA A 156 -14.54 -8.14 -18.89
C ALA A 156 -13.88 -9.51 -18.58
N GLU A 157 -14.66 -10.59 -18.51
CA GLU A 157 -14.13 -11.95 -18.36
C GLU A 157 -13.40 -12.43 -19.60
N ILE A 158 -13.86 -12.04 -20.80
CA ILE A 158 -13.14 -12.27 -22.06
C ILE A 158 -11.79 -11.54 -22.02
N VAL A 159 -11.74 -10.25 -21.66
CA VAL A 159 -10.48 -9.50 -21.50
C VAL A 159 -9.53 -10.19 -20.50
N SER A 160 -10.05 -10.72 -19.39
CA SER A 160 -9.25 -11.45 -18.38
C SER A 160 -8.48 -12.65 -18.95
N GLN A 161 -9.07 -13.37 -19.91
CA GLN A 161 -8.41 -14.48 -20.61
C GLN A 161 -7.23 -13.99 -21.46
N PHE A 162 -7.39 -12.87 -22.17
CA PHE A 162 -6.30 -12.25 -22.94
C PHE A 162 -5.20 -11.68 -22.04
N ILE A 163 -5.53 -11.09 -20.88
CA ILE A 163 -4.53 -10.69 -19.87
C ILE A 163 -3.72 -11.92 -19.43
N SER A 164 -4.39 -13.02 -19.12
CA SER A 164 -3.72 -14.27 -18.75
C SER A 164 -2.82 -14.81 -19.87
N MET A 165 -3.28 -14.71 -21.13
CA MET A 165 -2.52 -15.13 -22.32
C MET A 165 -1.23 -14.30 -22.49
N ALA A 166 -1.27 -13.00 -22.24
CA ALA A 166 -0.11 -12.11 -22.38
C ALA A 166 1.12 -12.61 -21.59
N TYR A 167 0.90 -13.16 -20.39
CA TYR A 167 1.97 -13.70 -19.55
C TYR A 167 2.54 -15.05 -20.01
N SER A 168 1.83 -15.77 -20.89
CA SER A 168 2.36 -16.97 -21.55
C SER A 168 3.34 -16.65 -22.68
N LEU A 169 3.32 -15.41 -23.18
CA LEU A 169 4.20 -14.97 -24.27
C LEU A 169 5.60 -14.61 -23.76
N SER A 170 6.59 -14.71 -24.65
CA SER A 170 7.90 -14.09 -24.41
C SER A 170 7.75 -12.57 -24.22
N PRO A 171 8.77 -11.88 -23.67
CA PRO A 171 8.84 -10.43 -23.67
C PRO A 171 8.64 -9.82 -25.07
N ALA A 172 8.24 -8.56 -25.10
CA ALA A 172 8.31 -7.72 -26.28
C ALA A 172 9.78 -7.36 -26.58
N PRO A 173 10.19 -7.21 -27.86
CA PRO A 173 9.35 -7.15 -29.06
C PRO A 173 8.99 -8.51 -29.70
N GLU A 174 9.53 -9.63 -29.22
CA GLU A 174 9.35 -10.93 -29.88
C GLU A 174 7.91 -11.47 -29.76
N LEU A 175 7.32 -11.35 -28.56
CA LEU A 175 5.96 -11.84 -28.22
C LEU A 175 5.69 -13.27 -28.75
N ALA A 176 6.69 -14.14 -28.64
CA ALA A 176 6.66 -15.51 -29.13
C ALA A 176 5.78 -16.41 -28.24
N ASN A 177 5.20 -17.45 -28.84
CA ASN A 177 4.43 -18.47 -28.13
C ASN A 177 5.33 -19.22 -27.11
N PRO A 178 4.77 -19.73 -25.99
CA PRO A 178 5.54 -20.52 -25.02
C PRO A 178 6.06 -21.82 -25.64
N ALA A 179 7.26 -22.24 -25.23
CA ALA A 179 7.92 -23.44 -25.75
C ALA A 179 7.20 -24.76 -25.38
N VAL A 180 6.35 -24.75 -24.36
CA VAL A 180 5.52 -25.89 -23.93
C VAL A 180 4.09 -25.39 -23.74
N THR A 181 3.18 -25.86 -24.59
CA THR A 181 1.75 -25.50 -24.55
C THR A 181 0.92 -26.53 -23.78
N SER A 182 1.38 -27.77 -23.63
CA SER A 182 0.66 -28.86 -22.95
C SER A 182 0.48 -28.67 -21.44
N GLU A 183 1.20 -27.72 -20.84
CA GLU A 183 1.11 -27.36 -19.41
C GLU A 183 0.19 -26.15 -19.16
N LEU A 184 -0.40 -25.56 -20.21
CA LEU A 184 -1.27 -24.40 -20.10
C LEU A 184 -2.72 -24.81 -19.75
N PRO A 185 -3.46 -24.00 -18.97
CA PRO A 185 -4.89 -24.20 -18.74
C PRO A 185 -5.70 -24.20 -20.04
N ALA A 186 -6.79 -24.97 -20.11
CA ALA A 186 -7.62 -25.11 -21.32
C ALA A 186 -8.09 -23.76 -21.88
N GLY A 187 -8.68 -22.89 -21.05
CA GLY A 187 -9.12 -21.55 -21.46
C GLY A 187 -8.00 -20.61 -21.90
N LEU A 188 -6.74 -20.95 -21.62
CA LEU A 188 -5.57 -20.21 -22.13
C LEU A 188 -5.21 -20.66 -23.56
N LEU A 189 -5.42 -21.93 -23.87
CA LEU A 189 -5.24 -22.48 -25.22
C LEU A 189 -6.27 -21.91 -26.20
N ASP A 190 -7.52 -21.70 -25.74
CA ASP A 190 -8.62 -21.15 -26.55
C ASP A 190 -8.38 -19.73 -27.11
N VAL A 191 -7.48 -18.98 -26.47
CA VAL A 191 -7.07 -17.61 -26.87
C VAL A 191 -5.65 -17.55 -27.44
N LEU A 192 -4.79 -18.57 -27.25
CA LEU A 192 -3.37 -18.52 -27.61
C LEU A 192 -3.11 -18.29 -29.11
N ASP A 193 -4.06 -18.70 -29.97
CA ASP A 193 -4.03 -18.44 -31.42
C ASP A 193 -4.20 -16.94 -31.78
N PHE A 194 -4.46 -16.07 -30.81
CA PHE A 194 -4.39 -14.61 -30.97
C PHE A 194 -2.94 -14.09 -30.98
N ALA A 195 -1.97 -14.81 -30.39
CA ALA A 195 -0.58 -14.35 -30.27
C ALA A 195 0.10 -13.96 -31.60
N PRO A 196 -0.13 -14.64 -32.75
CA PRO A 196 0.35 -14.17 -34.06
C PRO A 196 -0.24 -12.82 -34.47
N LEU A 197 -1.50 -12.54 -34.14
CA LEU A 197 -2.16 -11.27 -34.45
C LEU A 197 -1.61 -10.13 -33.58
N VAL A 198 -1.29 -10.40 -32.32
CA VAL A 198 -0.60 -9.45 -31.43
C VAL A 198 0.81 -9.13 -31.97
N ARG A 199 1.55 -10.13 -32.48
CA ARG A 199 2.85 -9.91 -33.13
C ARG A 199 2.73 -9.09 -34.41
N ASP A 200 1.73 -9.37 -35.24
CA ASP A 200 1.46 -8.58 -36.45
C ASP A 200 1.11 -7.13 -36.08
N PHE A 201 0.21 -6.92 -35.12
CA PHE A 201 -0.18 -5.60 -34.61
C PHE A 201 1.02 -4.80 -34.09
N TYR A 202 1.83 -5.41 -33.22
CA TYR A 202 3.00 -4.77 -32.63
C TYR A 202 4.05 -4.34 -33.68
N LYS A 203 4.19 -5.12 -34.77
CA LYS A 203 5.20 -4.86 -35.82
C LYS A 203 4.70 -4.00 -36.98
N GLN A 204 3.39 -3.98 -37.25
CA GLN A 204 2.79 -3.33 -38.42
C GLN A 204 2.06 -2.02 -38.08
N THR A 205 2.08 -1.59 -36.81
CA THR A 205 1.49 -0.32 -36.35
C THR A 205 2.51 0.52 -35.58
N VAL A 206 2.24 1.81 -35.41
CA VAL A 206 3.08 2.72 -34.60
C VAL A 206 3.10 2.38 -33.11
N PHE A 207 2.23 1.46 -32.65
CA PHE A 207 2.21 1.00 -31.25
C PHE A 207 3.57 0.42 -30.83
N GLY A 208 4.22 -0.36 -31.69
CA GLY A 208 5.53 -0.94 -31.40
C GLY A 208 6.65 0.10 -31.25
N SER A 209 6.55 1.24 -31.95
CA SER A 209 7.46 2.38 -31.81
C SER A 209 7.14 3.28 -30.62
N HIS A 210 5.86 3.41 -30.24
CA HIS A 210 5.42 4.24 -29.11
C HIS A 210 5.44 3.49 -27.76
N ILE A 211 5.74 2.19 -27.73
CA ILE A 211 5.65 1.34 -26.53
C ILE A 211 6.39 1.90 -25.30
N ASP A 212 7.55 2.53 -25.49
CA ASP A 212 8.34 3.09 -24.39
C ASP A 212 7.82 4.46 -23.91
N GLU A 213 7.09 5.18 -24.75
CA GLU A 213 6.36 6.39 -24.37
C GLU A 213 5.10 6.00 -23.57
N TYR A 214 4.29 5.07 -24.09
CA TYR A 214 3.14 4.52 -23.36
C TYR A 214 3.57 3.93 -22.01
N TYR A 215 4.68 3.18 -21.96
CA TYR A 215 5.19 2.60 -20.71
C TYR A 215 5.51 3.68 -19.67
N LYS A 216 6.17 4.78 -20.08
CA LYS A 216 6.44 5.92 -19.20
C LYS A 216 5.14 6.61 -18.75
N ALA A 217 4.17 6.78 -19.66
CA ALA A 217 2.87 7.37 -19.34
C ALA A 217 2.06 6.50 -18.35
N TYR A 218 2.13 5.17 -18.47
CA TYR A 218 1.55 4.23 -17.51
C TYR A 218 2.24 4.31 -16.14
N GLN A 219 3.57 4.31 -16.11
CA GLN A 219 4.34 4.43 -14.87
C GLN A 219 4.03 5.74 -14.14
N SER A 220 4.04 6.88 -14.84
CA SER A 220 3.80 8.21 -14.25
C SER A 220 2.43 8.34 -13.55
N ARG A 221 1.40 7.72 -14.13
CA ARG A 221 0.05 7.70 -13.52
C ARG A 221 0.01 6.80 -12.28
N ALA A 222 0.57 5.60 -12.35
CA ALA A 222 0.68 4.70 -11.20
C ALA A 222 1.52 5.28 -10.05
N ASP A 223 2.53 6.11 -10.39
CA ASP A 223 3.37 6.79 -9.41
C ASP A 223 2.59 7.88 -8.64
N THR A 224 1.49 8.40 -9.19
CA THR A 224 0.64 9.43 -8.57
C THR A 224 -0.30 8.88 -7.50
N SER A 225 -0.94 7.74 -7.78
CA SER A 225 -2.03 7.15 -6.96
C SER A 225 -1.62 5.82 -6.31
N LEU A 226 -1.30 4.81 -7.14
CA LEU A 226 -1.09 3.43 -6.70
C LEU A 226 0.06 3.29 -5.71
N ARG A 227 1.15 4.07 -5.84
CA ARG A 227 2.29 3.97 -4.91
C ARG A 227 1.93 4.29 -3.46
N ASN A 228 1.04 5.25 -3.21
CA ASN A 228 0.69 5.63 -1.85
C ASN A 228 -0.30 4.63 -1.26
N SER A 229 -1.38 4.34 -1.99
CA SER A 229 -2.38 3.33 -1.58
C SER A 229 -1.75 1.92 -1.42
N ALA A 230 -0.74 1.56 -2.21
CA ALA A 230 0.01 0.31 -2.01
C ALA A 230 0.84 0.30 -0.73
N ARG A 231 1.41 1.45 -0.32
CA ARG A 231 2.16 1.53 0.95
C ARG A 231 1.23 1.37 2.14
N GLU A 232 0.10 2.06 2.14
CA GLU A 232 -0.94 1.94 3.16
C GLU A 232 -1.43 0.48 3.25
N MET A 233 -1.91 -0.08 2.13
CA MET A 233 -2.36 -1.46 2.02
C MET A 233 -1.34 -2.49 2.56
N VAL A 234 -0.06 -2.35 2.18
CA VAL A 234 1.00 -3.28 2.65
C VAL A 234 1.32 -3.05 4.13
N ALA A 235 1.40 -1.81 4.59
CA ALA A 235 1.68 -1.49 5.99
C ALA A 235 0.56 -2.01 6.91
N ASP A 236 -0.70 -1.82 6.55
CA ASP A 236 -1.86 -2.25 7.34
C ASP A 236 -1.97 -3.78 7.38
N LEU A 237 -1.82 -4.45 6.24
CA LEU A 237 -1.85 -5.92 6.19
C LEU A 237 -0.69 -6.55 6.97
N LEU A 238 0.54 -6.02 6.87
CA LEU A 238 1.67 -6.55 7.63
C LEU A 238 1.60 -6.20 9.12
N THR A 239 0.97 -5.07 9.48
CA THR A 239 0.67 -4.71 10.88
C THR A 239 -0.39 -5.65 11.47
N PHE A 240 -1.46 -5.95 10.74
CA PHE A 240 -2.48 -6.91 11.17
C PHE A 240 -1.91 -8.33 11.35
N LEU A 241 -1.02 -8.76 10.45
CA LEU A 241 -0.39 -10.09 10.50
C LEU A 241 0.81 -10.20 11.45
N GLN A 242 1.37 -9.07 11.88
CA GLN A 242 2.61 -8.95 12.67
C GLN A 242 3.77 -9.78 12.07
N THR A 243 3.86 -9.80 10.74
CA THR A 243 4.77 -10.70 10.00
C THR A 243 5.44 -10.00 8.82
N ARG A 244 6.39 -10.68 8.16
CA ARG A 244 7.03 -10.20 6.93
C ARG A 244 6.93 -11.22 5.79
N PRO A 245 6.77 -10.77 4.53
CA PRO A 245 6.75 -11.66 3.37
C PRO A 245 8.08 -12.39 3.21
N GLN A 246 8.03 -13.67 2.87
CA GLN A 246 9.22 -14.44 2.52
C GLN A 246 9.58 -14.20 1.04
N LEU A 247 10.64 -13.43 0.82
CA LEU A 247 11.08 -12.98 -0.51
C LEU A 247 12.00 -13.96 -1.23
N THR A 248 12.47 -15.01 -0.55
CA THR A 248 13.29 -16.07 -1.14
C THR A 248 12.79 -17.45 -0.73
N VAL A 249 12.93 -18.42 -1.63
CA VAL A 249 12.67 -19.84 -1.37
C VAL A 249 13.86 -20.66 -1.86
N ALA A 250 14.33 -21.58 -1.01
CA ALA A 250 15.41 -22.50 -1.30
C ALA A 250 14.87 -23.86 -1.77
N GLU A 251 15.12 -24.21 -3.02
CA GLU A 251 14.75 -25.48 -3.64
C GLU A 251 15.94 -26.47 -3.61
N ARG A 252 15.71 -27.72 -3.21
CA ARG A 252 16.74 -28.78 -3.24
C ARG A 252 16.64 -29.58 -4.53
N VAL A 253 17.46 -29.24 -5.52
CA VAL A 253 17.51 -29.90 -6.83
C VAL A 253 18.51 -31.06 -6.79
N LYS A 254 18.14 -32.22 -7.33
CA LYS A 254 19.05 -33.37 -7.51
C LYS A 254 19.73 -33.28 -8.87
N THR A 255 20.95 -32.77 -8.93
CA THR A 255 21.76 -32.74 -10.17
C THR A 255 22.60 -34.02 -10.31
N LYS A 256 22.85 -34.45 -11.55
CA LYS A 256 23.66 -35.64 -11.86
C LYS A 256 24.99 -35.19 -12.45
N VAL A 257 26.05 -35.20 -11.65
CA VAL A 257 27.39 -34.82 -12.11
C VAL A 257 28.15 -36.06 -12.58
N GLN A 258 28.72 -36.00 -13.79
CA GLN A 258 29.47 -37.09 -14.39
C GLN A 258 30.96 -36.93 -14.07
N LYS A 259 31.51 -37.75 -13.16
CA LYS A 259 32.90 -37.65 -12.73
C LYS A 259 33.77 -38.70 -13.45
N GLY A 260 34.55 -38.25 -14.44
CA GLY A 260 35.55 -39.05 -15.17
C GLY A 260 35.05 -39.70 -16.48
N LYS A 261 36.00 -40.12 -17.34
CA LYS A 261 35.77 -40.70 -18.69
C LYS A 261 35.13 -42.12 -18.69
N GLY A 262 34.44 -42.52 -17.63
CA GLY A 262 33.81 -43.84 -17.50
C GLY A 262 32.28 -43.77 -17.41
N LYS A 263 31.55 -44.43 -18.32
CA LYS A 263 30.08 -44.37 -18.44
C LYS A 263 29.27 -44.86 -17.21
N LYS A 264 29.89 -45.41 -16.16
CA LYS A 264 29.18 -46.15 -15.08
C LYS A 264 29.02 -45.44 -13.72
N ASN A 265 29.78 -44.37 -13.41
CA ASN A 265 29.64 -43.67 -12.12
C ASN A 265 29.00 -42.28 -12.28
N LYS A 266 27.67 -42.21 -12.08
CA LYS A 266 26.92 -40.95 -11.94
C LYS A 266 26.62 -40.71 -10.46
N LEU A 267 27.28 -39.72 -9.85
CA LEU A 267 26.95 -39.29 -8.49
C LEU A 267 25.75 -38.33 -8.54
N GLN A 268 24.81 -38.50 -7.62
CA GLN A 268 23.72 -37.55 -7.40
C GLN A 268 24.22 -36.50 -6.41
N GLN A 269 24.25 -35.24 -6.84
CA GLN A 269 24.55 -34.09 -5.99
C GLN A 269 23.24 -33.40 -5.63
N LEU A 270 23.11 -33.00 -4.37
CA LEU A 270 22.03 -32.14 -3.90
C LEU A 270 22.52 -30.70 -3.98
N GLU A 271 21.90 -29.92 -4.83
CA GLU A 271 22.17 -28.50 -5.04
C GLU A 271 21.02 -27.69 -4.45
N ILE A 272 21.34 -26.62 -3.71
CA ILE A 272 20.34 -25.70 -3.19
C ILE A 272 20.27 -24.52 -4.15
N ARG A 273 19.11 -24.34 -4.80
CA ARG A 273 18.83 -23.22 -5.68
C ARG A 273 17.89 -22.26 -4.98
N GLU A 274 18.36 -21.04 -4.73
CA GLU A 274 17.50 -19.97 -4.25
C GLU A 274 16.73 -19.33 -5.41
N ARG A 275 15.46 -19.00 -5.17
CA ARG A 275 14.56 -18.32 -6.11
C ARG A 275 13.90 -17.16 -5.40
N ASN A 276 13.81 -16.00 -6.06
CA ASN A 276 13.19 -14.81 -5.51
C ASN A 276 11.67 -14.86 -5.74
N ARG A 277 10.90 -14.38 -4.76
CA ARG A 277 9.45 -14.20 -4.82
C ARG A 277 9.13 -12.71 -4.91
N ARG A 278 8.25 -12.32 -5.84
CA ARG A 278 7.87 -10.91 -6.06
C ARG A 278 6.36 -10.76 -6.21
N PHE A 279 5.87 -9.60 -5.80
CA PHE A 279 4.48 -9.18 -5.98
C PHE A 279 4.46 -7.95 -6.90
N PHE A 280 3.92 -8.11 -8.10
CA PHE A 280 3.81 -7.08 -9.12
C PHE A 280 2.40 -6.52 -9.15
N ILE A 281 2.28 -5.22 -8.88
CA ILE A 281 1.08 -4.44 -9.19
C ILE A 281 1.32 -3.82 -10.56
N VAL A 282 0.49 -4.19 -11.52
CA VAL A 282 0.65 -3.87 -12.94
C VAL A 282 -0.45 -2.90 -13.34
N PRO A 283 -0.17 -1.58 -13.42
CA PRO A 283 -1.11 -0.61 -13.95
C PRO A 283 -1.37 -0.91 -15.43
N GLU A 284 -2.64 -0.98 -15.81
CA GLU A 284 -3.09 -1.25 -17.16
C GLU A 284 -4.33 -0.41 -17.48
N MET A 285 -4.20 0.53 -18.43
CA MET A 285 -5.27 1.47 -18.79
C MET A 285 -6.40 0.83 -19.57
N LEU A 286 -6.15 -0.27 -20.27
CA LEU A 286 -7.15 -1.01 -21.03
C LEU A 286 -7.78 -2.16 -20.20
N ALA A 287 -7.43 -2.27 -18.91
CA ALA A 287 -8.13 -3.16 -18.00
C ALA A 287 -9.52 -2.57 -17.66
N PRO A 288 -10.58 -3.39 -17.59
CA PRO A 288 -11.92 -2.90 -17.24
C PRO A 288 -11.93 -2.20 -15.87
N ALA A 289 -12.69 -1.11 -15.77
CA ALA A 289 -12.87 -0.34 -14.54
C ALA A 289 -13.34 -1.23 -13.39
N GLY A 290 -12.73 -1.08 -12.21
CA GLY A 290 -13.02 -1.90 -11.03
C GLY A 290 -12.60 -3.37 -11.13
N SER A 291 -12.03 -3.82 -12.25
CA SER A 291 -11.52 -5.20 -12.38
C SER A 291 -10.16 -5.36 -11.68
N VAL A 292 -9.97 -6.53 -11.06
CA VAL A 292 -8.71 -6.94 -10.45
C VAL A 292 -8.38 -8.34 -10.98
N ASN A 293 -7.37 -8.42 -11.86
CA ASN A 293 -6.95 -9.68 -12.46
C ASN A 293 -5.71 -10.20 -11.72
N PHE A 294 -5.85 -11.34 -11.02
CA PHE A 294 -4.75 -11.96 -10.28
C PHE A 294 -4.20 -13.18 -11.02
N LEU A 295 -2.88 -13.22 -11.19
CA LEU A 295 -2.17 -14.32 -11.84
C LEU A 295 -0.91 -14.68 -11.05
N ASN A 296 -0.78 -15.95 -10.67
CA ASN A 296 0.41 -16.47 -9.97
C ASN A 296 1.24 -17.33 -10.94
N ILE A 297 2.50 -16.95 -11.16
CA ILE A 297 3.43 -17.64 -12.05
C ILE A 297 4.66 -18.06 -11.22
N LYS A 298 4.60 -19.29 -10.68
CA LYS A 298 5.64 -19.90 -9.83
C LYS A 298 5.85 -19.13 -8.52
N ASP A 299 6.74 -18.16 -8.55
CA ASP A 299 7.18 -17.34 -7.41
C ASP A 299 6.80 -15.85 -7.59
N ASP A 300 6.36 -15.47 -8.79
CA ASP A 300 5.96 -14.11 -9.15
C ASP A 300 4.43 -14.00 -9.20
N TYR A 301 3.90 -13.04 -8.46
CA TYR A 301 2.46 -12.83 -8.23
C TYR A 301 2.09 -11.51 -8.90
N TYR A 302 1.18 -11.54 -9.88
CA TYR A 302 0.78 -10.39 -10.67
C TYR A 302 -0.64 -9.98 -10.34
N VAL A 303 -0.87 -8.69 -10.17
CA VAL A 303 -2.18 -8.06 -10.04
C VAL A 303 -2.29 -6.97 -11.08
N ILE A 304 -3.13 -7.19 -12.08
CA ILE A 304 -3.36 -6.26 -13.20
C ILE A 304 -4.64 -5.48 -12.92
N ILE A 305 -4.53 -4.15 -12.89
CA ILE A 305 -5.56 -3.20 -12.44
C ILE A 305 -5.50 -1.87 -13.19
N PRO A 306 -6.60 -1.11 -13.27
CA PRO A 306 -6.57 0.30 -13.68
C PRO A 306 -5.62 1.14 -12.81
N PRO A 307 -4.90 2.14 -13.38
CA PRO A 307 -3.90 2.95 -12.67
C PRO A 307 -4.47 3.88 -11.58
N ASP A 308 -5.78 4.04 -11.53
CA ASP A 308 -6.54 4.89 -10.61
C ASP A 308 -7.23 4.11 -9.46
N THR A 309 -7.02 2.79 -9.39
CA THR A 309 -7.63 1.93 -8.36
C THR A 309 -7.13 2.25 -6.95
N ASP A 310 -8.03 2.57 -6.00
CA ASP A 310 -7.66 2.56 -4.57
C ASP A 310 -7.53 1.12 -4.07
N LEU A 311 -6.33 0.77 -3.60
CA LEU A 311 -5.96 -0.57 -3.16
C LEU A 311 -6.49 -0.92 -1.77
N ASN A 312 -6.75 0.08 -0.92
CA ASN A 312 -7.15 -0.10 0.49
C ASN A 312 -8.43 -0.94 0.65
N PHE A 313 -9.38 -0.84 -0.29
CA PHE A 313 -10.63 -1.61 -0.28
C PHE A 313 -10.78 -2.54 -1.50
N SER A 314 -9.70 -2.77 -2.23
CA SER A 314 -9.66 -3.57 -3.45
C SER A 314 -9.46 -5.07 -3.22
N GLY A 315 -9.71 -5.86 -4.26
CA GLY A 315 -9.29 -7.26 -4.33
C GLY A 315 -7.76 -7.49 -4.33
N VAL A 316 -6.94 -6.45 -4.50
CA VAL A 316 -5.46 -6.56 -4.51
C VAL A 316 -4.93 -7.05 -3.16
N ARG A 317 -5.60 -6.67 -2.06
CA ARG A 317 -5.30 -7.13 -0.69
C ARG A 317 -5.23 -8.66 -0.60
N ARG A 318 -6.18 -9.37 -1.21
CA ARG A 318 -6.18 -10.85 -1.25
C ARG A 318 -4.97 -11.43 -1.96
N GLY A 319 -4.54 -10.81 -3.06
CA GLY A 319 -3.33 -11.22 -3.79
C GLY A 319 -2.07 -11.06 -2.94
N PHE A 320 -1.92 -9.94 -2.24
CA PHE A 320 -0.77 -9.71 -1.36
C PHE A 320 -0.81 -10.61 -0.12
N LEU A 321 -1.98 -10.84 0.47
CA LEU A 321 -2.16 -11.83 1.54
C LEU A 321 -1.75 -13.23 1.07
N GLN A 322 -2.16 -13.67 -0.13
CA GLN A 322 -1.72 -14.95 -0.67
C GLN A 322 -0.19 -15.00 -0.86
N PHE A 323 0.43 -13.91 -1.34
CA PHE A 323 1.89 -13.78 -1.43
C PHE A 323 2.60 -13.92 -0.07
N VAL A 324 2.04 -13.40 1.02
CA VAL A 324 2.58 -13.58 2.38
C VAL A 324 2.35 -15.01 2.90
N ILE A 325 1.16 -15.56 2.69
CA ILE A 325 0.68 -16.79 3.35
C ILE A 325 1.15 -18.08 2.68
N ASP A 326 1.20 -18.18 1.35
CA ASP A 326 1.58 -19.41 0.64
C ASP A 326 2.88 -20.06 1.17
N PRO A 327 4.00 -19.34 1.42
CA PRO A 327 5.22 -19.96 1.98
C PRO A 327 5.06 -20.40 3.44
N ILE A 328 4.18 -19.77 4.23
CA ILE A 328 3.87 -20.16 5.61
C ILE A 328 3.11 -21.49 5.59
N VAL A 329 2.11 -21.64 4.70
CA VAL A 329 1.35 -22.89 4.50
C VAL A 329 2.27 -24.02 4.02
N LEU A 330 3.10 -23.78 3.01
CA LEU A 330 4.03 -24.77 2.45
C LEU A 330 5.04 -25.30 3.49
N ARG A 331 5.52 -24.44 4.40
CA ARG A 331 6.43 -24.81 5.49
C ARG A 331 5.82 -25.84 6.45
N HIS A 332 4.49 -25.81 6.63
CA HIS A 332 3.73 -26.69 7.52
C HIS A 332 3.14 -27.92 6.81
N SER A 333 3.73 -28.34 5.68
CA SER A 333 3.27 -29.49 4.89
C SER A 333 3.20 -30.83 5.65
N LYS A 334 3.98 -30.99 6.74
CA LYS A 334 3.89 -32.17 7.63
C LYS A 334 2.62 -32.15 8.46
N GLU A 335 2.33 -31.02 9.10
CA GLU A 335 1.12 -30.79 9.88
C GLU A 335 -0.13 -30.84 9.00
N ILE A 336 -0.09 -30.24 7.81
CA ILE A 336 -1.18 -30.35 6.82
C ILE A 336 -1.45 -31.81 6.43
N SER A 337 -0.41 -32.65 6.37
CA SER A 337 -0.57 -34.07 6.03
C SER A 337 -1.34 -34.87 7.10
N THR A 338 -1.38 -34.43 8.37
CA THR A 338 -2.17 -35.12 9.41
C THR A 338 -3.66 -34.83 9.31
N ILE A 339 -4.03 -33.60 8.91
CA ILE A 339 -5.44 -33.17 8.76
C ILE A 339 -5.99 -33.37 7.34
N ARG A 340 -5.14 -33.69 6.36
CA ARG A 340 -5.47 -33.73 4.92
C ARG A 340 -6.75 -34.48 4.58
N GLU A 341 -6.92 -35.66 5.16
CA GLU A 341 -8.08 -36.54 4.90
C GLU A 341 -9.40 -35.97 5.44
N ALA A 342 -9.35 -35.24 6.55
CA ALA A 342 -10.51 -34.58 7.11
C ALA A 342 -10.89 -33.33 6.30
N VAL A 343 -9.92 -32.50 5.93
CA VAL A 343 -10.16 -31.33 5.06
C VAL A 343 -10.69 -31.77 3.70
N ARG A 344 -10.18 -32.87 3.14
CA ARG A 344 -10.67 -33.46 1.88
C ARG A 344 -12.17 -33.81 1.95
N LYS A 345 -12.65 -34.39 3.04
CA LYS A 345 -14.08 -34.73 3.19
C LYS A 345 -14.99 -33.50 3.14
N LEU A 346 -14.64 -32.45 3.89
CA LEU A 346 -15.36 -31.16 3.88
C LEU A 346 -15.35 -30.53 2.48
N LEU A 347 -14.20 -30.60 1.79
CA LEU A 347 -14.03 -30.09 0.44
C LEU A 347 -14.84 -30.88 -0.60
N ASP A 348 -14.86 -32.21 -0.52
CA ASP A 348 -15.62 -33.06 -1.43
C ASP A 348 -17.14 -32.91 -1.22
N GLU A 349 -17.61 -32.64 0.00
CA GLU A 349 -19.00 -32.23 0.26
C GLU A 349 -19.33 -30.90 -0.42
N ARG A 350 -18.45 -29.90 -0.33
CA ARG A 350 -18.63 -28.63 -1.05
C ARG A 350 -18.65 -28.80 -2.56
N ARG A 351 -17.79 -29.68 -3.10
CA ARG A 351 -17.66 -29.96 -4.54
C ARG A 351 -18.87 -30.66 -5.16
N LYS A 352 -19.72 -31.34 -4.37
CA LYS A 352 -21.02 -31.85 -4.84
C LYS A 352 -21.93 -30.71 -5.34
N ASN A 353 -21.86 -29.54 -4.70
CA ASN A 353 -22.69 -28.38 -5.03
C ASN A 353 -21.99 -27.42 -6.02
N ASN A 354 -20.66 -27.42 -6.06
CA ASN A 354 -19.88 -26.63 -7.01
C ASN A 354 -18.65 -27.43 -7.51
N PRO A 355 -18.79 -28.19 -8.62
CA PRO A 355 -17.69 -29.01 -9.16
C PRO A 355 -16.47 -28.23 -9.63
N ALA A 356 -16.59 -26.92 -9.88
CA ALA A 356 -15.47 -26.05 -10.27
C ALA A 356 -14.51 -25.73 -9.10
N VAL A 357 -14.90 -26.06 -7.86
CA VAL A 357 -14.00 -25.97 -6.70
C VAL A 357 -12.89 -27.01 -6.82
N SER A 358 -11.63 -26.53 -6.71
CA SER A 358 -10.44 -27.38 -6.78
C SER A 358 -10.45 -28.46 -5.69
N PRO A 359 -10.03 -29.71 -6.00
CA PRO A 359 -9.82 -30.77 -5.01
C PRO A 359 -8.53 -30.61 -4.19
N ASP A 360 -7.71 -29.59 -4.46
CA ASP A 360 -6.42 -29.41 -3.80
C ASP A 360 -6.59 -28.90 -2.36
N VAL A 361 -6.19 -29.75 -1.41
CA VAL A 361 -6.27 -29.48 0.04
C VAL A 361 -5.30 -28.38 0.49
N PHE A 362 -4.09 -28.29 -0.09
CA PHE A 362 -3.14 -27.23 0.26
C PHE A 362 -3.65 -25.87 -0.20
N LEU A 363 -4.15 -25.82 -1.44
CA LEU A 363 -4.78 -24.63 -2.01
C LEU A 363 -6.03 -24.22 -1.21
N THR A 364 -6.82 -25.19 -0.78
CA THR A 364 -8.00 -24.97 0.07
C THR A 364 -7.62 -24.38 1.43
N ILE A 365 -6.57 -24.88 2.08
CA ILE A 365 -6.06 -24.34 3.35
C ILE A 365 -5.56 -22.90 3.16
N SER A 366 -4.71 -22.65 2.15
CA SER A 366 -4.22 -21.29 1.86
C SER A 366 -5.37 -20.31 1.57
N ARG A 367 -6.28 -20.66 0.66
CA ARG A 367 -7.47 -19.83 0.35
C ARG A 367 -8.34 -19.57 1.58
N SER A 368 -8.49 -20.55 2.47
CA SER A 368 -9.28 -20.43 3.68
C SER A 368 -8.69 -19.45 4.68
N ILE A 369 -7.39 -19.53 4.97
CA ILE A 369 -6.76 -18.58 5.89
C ILE A 369 -6.61 -17.18 5.24
N VAL A 370 -6.29 -17.08 3.94
CA VAL A 370 -6.26 -15.79 3.21
C VAL A 370 -7.62 -15.09 3.25
N SER A 371 -8.72 -15.81 2.99
CA SER A 371 -10.06 -15.23 3.04
C SER A 371 -10.48 -14.86 4.47
N ALA A 372 -10.06 -15.64 5.48
CA ALA A 372 -10.33 -15.34 6.88
C ALA A 372 -9.58 -14.08 7.35
N ILE A 373 -8.30 -13.95 7.01
CA ILE A 373 -7.48 -12.75 7.27
C ILE A 373 -8.09 -11.53 6.59
N ASP A 374 -8.43 -11.64 5.30
CA ASP A 374 -8.99 -10.54 4.53
C ASP A 374 -10.29 -10.02 5.16
N ALA A 375 -11.19 -10.94 5.52
CA ALA A 375 -12.46 -10.63 6.17
C ALA A 375 -12.27 -10.03 7.58
N ARG A 376 -11.39 -10.62 8.40
CA ARG A 376 -11.10 -10.13 9.77
C ARG A 376 -10.39 -8.79 9.78
N GLN A 377 -9.44 -8.52 8.88
CA GLN A 377 -8.77 -7.22 8.83
C GLN A 377 -9.73 -6.11 8.40
N VAL A 378 -10.66 -6.40 7.47
CA VAL A 378 -11.74 -5.45 7.16
C VAL A 378 -12.61 -5.24 8.40
N GLU A 379 -13.11 -6.31 9.03
CA GLU A 379 -13.94 -6.22 10.25
C GLU A 379 -13.26 -5.35 11.33
N ALA A 380 -11.99 -5.60 11.61
CA ALA A 380 -11.16 -4.87 12.57
C ALA A 380 -11.12 -3.36 12.26
N GLU A 381 -10.82 -3.00 11.01
CA GLU A 381 -10.70 -1.62 10.58
C GLU A 381 -12.06 -0.88 10.61
N LEU A 382 -13.14 -1.55 10.16
CA LEU A 382 -14.49 -1.01 10.24
C LEU A 382 -14.90 -0.75 11.71
N VAL A 383 -14.62 -1.70 12.61
CA VAL A 383 -14.91 -1.58 14.06
C VAL A 383 -14.04 -0.49 14.70
N ARG A 384 -12.77 -0.36 14.31
CA ARG A 384 -11.86 0.69 14.78
C ARG A 384 -12.38 2.08 14.42
N ILE A 385 -12.73 2.30 13.14
CA ILE A 385 -13.29 3.56 12.63
C ILE A 385 -14.62 3.90 13.36
N ALA A 386 -15.53 2.93 13.46
CA ALA A 386 -16.81 3.14 14.15
C ALA A 386 -16.61 3.50 15.63
N THR A 387 -15.72 2.78 16.33
CA THR A 387 -15.39 3.02 17.74
C THR A 387 -14.76 4.40 17.94
N GLN A 388 -13.87 4.82 17.05
CA GLN A 388 -13.24 6.14 17.12
C GLN A 388 -14.28 7.26 16.95
N ARG A 389 -15.11 7.20 15.90
CA ARG A 389 -16.19 8.19 15.65
C ARG A 389 -17.16 8.28 16.83
N ALA A 390 -17.53 7.14 17.43
CA ALA A 390 -18.39 7.11 18.60
C ALA A 390 -17.73 7.75 19.84
N ARG A 391 -16.43 7.56 20.06
CA ARG A 391 -15.68 8.25 21.14
C ARG A 391 -15.67 9.76 20.94
N GLU A 392 -15.31 10.23 19.75
CA GLU A 392 -15.31 11.67 19.42
C GLU A 392 -16.69 12.32 19.64
N GLN A 393 -17.76 11.64 19.23
CA GLN A 393 -19.13 12.08 19.50
C GLN A 393 -19.47 12.07 21.00
N ILE A 394 -19.14 11.00 21.73
CA ILE A 394 -19.38 10.91 23.18
C ILE A 394 -18.64 12.02 23.93
N ASP A 395 -17.40 12.35 23.56
CA ASP A 395 -16.60 13.38 24.22
C ASP A 395 -17.12 14.80 23.93
N SER A 396 -17.63 15.05 22.72
CA SER A 396 -18.25 16.35 22.36
C SER A 396 -19.63 16.61 22.99
N LEU A 397 -20.31 15.57 23.48
CA LEU A 397 -21.64 15.70 24.09
C LEU A 397 -21.56 15.99 25.60
N ALA A 398 -22.43 16.89 26.09
CA ALA A 398 -22.61 17.11 27.54
C ALA A 398 -23.70 16.21 28.16
N ASP A 399 -24.66 15.76 27.35
CA ASP A 399 -25.88 15.05 27.77
C ASP A 399 -25.66 13.53 27.87
N VAL A 400 -25.95 12.96 29.05
CA VAL A 400 -25.78 11.53 29.35
C VAL A 400 -26.67 10.64 28.49
N GLU A 401 -27.91 11.03 28.18
CA GLU A 401 -28.80 10.20 27.36
C GLU A 401 -28.36 10.20 25.90
N LYS A 402 -27.82 11.31 25.39
CA LYS A 402 -27.20 11.35 24.06
C LYS A 402 -25.93 10.49 23.99
N LYS A 403 -25.08 10.49 25.04
CA LYS A 403 -23.92 9.57 25.11
C LYS A 403 -24.36 8.09 25.08
N LYS A 404 -25.42 7.73 25.81
CA LYS A 404 -26.00 6.37 25.76
C LYS A 404 -26.53 6.01 24.36
N ALA A 405 -27.19 6.95 23.68
CA ALA A 405 -27.68 6.74 22.31
C ALA A 405 -26.52 6.47 21.32
N VAL A 406 -25.42 7.24 21.41
CA VAL A 406 -24.22 7.00 20.58
C VAL A 406 -23.57 5.64 20.92
N ALA A 407 -23.51 5.25 22.19
CA ALA A 407 -23.02 3.92 22.57
C ALA A 407 -23.90 2.78 22.00
N ALA A 408 -25.22 2.92 22.03
CA ALA A 408 -26.14 1.96 21.42
C ALA A 408 -26.00 1.90 19.89
N GLN A 409 -25.77 3.04 19.23
CA GLN A 409 -25.47 3.09 17.79
C GLN A 409 -24.14 2.40 17.45
N LEU A 410 -23.11 2.55 18.28
CA LEU A 410 -21.83 1.84 18.11
C LEU A 410 -22.01 0.31 18.19
N GLU A 411 -22.74 -0.19 19.18
CA GLU A 411 -22.97 -1.65 19.29
C GLU A 411 -23.84 -2.18 18.14
N ALA A 412 -24.82 -1.42 17.67
CA ALA A 412 -25.58 -1.76 16.46
C ALA A 412 -24.69 -1.78 15.20
N ALA A 413 -23.76 -0.82 15.06
CA ALA A 413 -22.81 -0.77 13.95
C ALA A 413 -21.84 -1.96 13.98
N LYS A 414 -21.28 -2.32 15.15
CA LYS A 414 -20.44 -3.51 15.33
C LYS A 414 -21.18 -4.80 14.94
N LEU A 415 -22.44 -4.96 15.37
CA LEU A 415 -23.26 -6.11 14.99
C LEU A 415 -23.49 -6.18 13.48
N SER A 416 -23.79 -5.04 12.84
CA SER A 416 -23.96 -4.97 11.38
C SER A 416 -22.67 -5.31 10.62
N ILE A 417 -21.51 -4.83 11.10
CA ILE A 417 -20.19 -5.17 10.55
C ILE A 417 -19.91 -6.69 10.70
N ALA A 418 -20.17 -7.27 11.87
CA ALA A 418 -20.01 -8.71 12.09
C ALA A 418 -20.95 -9.56 11.23
N ASP A 419 -22.19 -9.10 11.00
CA ASP A 419 -23.16 -9.75 10.10
C ASP A 419 -22.70 -9.71 8.63
N ASP A 420 -22.15 -8.58 8.18
CA ASP A 420 -21.56 -8.45 6.83
C ASP A 420 -20.31 -9.33 6.67
N THR A 421 -19.45 -9.40 7.70
CA THR A 421 -18.30 -10.31 7.71
C THR A 421 -18.75 -11.77 7.66
N ALA A 422 -19.77 -12.15 8.44
CA ALA A 422 -20.36 -13.49 8.37
C ALA A 422 -20.87 -13.82 6.97
N ALA A 423 -21.58 -12.89 6.32
CA ALA A 423 -22.02 -13.07 4.93
C ALA A 423 -20.83 -13.23 3.97
N LYS A 424 -19.74 -12.48 4.19
CA LYS A 424 -18.54 -12.57 3.36
C LYS A 424 -17.79 -13.90 3.52
N LEU A 425 -17.68 -14.41 4.76
CA LEU A 425 -17.14 -15.73 5.05
C LEU A 425 -17.94 -16.83 4.32
N PHE A 426 -19.28 -16.70 4.24
CA PHE A 426 -20.12 -17.61 3.45
C PHE A 426 -19.81 -17.56 1.95
N GLU A 427 -19.65 -16.37 1.34
CA GLU A 427 -19.29 -16.26 -0.08
C GLU A 427 -17.99 -16.99 -0.42
N ASP A 428 -16.99 -16.89 0.44
CA ASP A 428 -15.68 -17.51 0.21
C ASP A 428 -15.71 -19.02 0.55
N TYR A 429 -16.44 -19.43 1.59
CA TYR A 429 -16.77 -20.84 1.87
C TYR A 429 -17.46 -21.48 0.66
N ASP A 430 -18.42 -20.78 0.05
CA ASP A 430 -19.15 -21.24 -1.12
C ASP A 430 -18.26 -21.43 -2.36
N LYS A 431 -17.14 -20.69 -2.43
CA LYS A 431 -16.07 -20.78 -3.43
C LYS A 431 -14.97 -21.79 -3.09
N GLY A 432 -15.14 -22.57 -2.01
CA GLY A 432 -14.24 -23.67 -1.63
C GLY A 432 -13.28 -23.35 -0.48
N ALA A 433 -13.39 -22.20 0.17
CA ALA A 433 -12.63 -21.87 1.38
C ALA A 433 -13.21 -22.58 2.62
N VAL A 434 -13.22 -23.92 2.63
CA VAL A 434 -14.02 -24.69 3.61
C VAL A 434 -13.57 -24.57 5.06
N LEU A 435 -12.38 -24.00 5.33
CA LEU A 435 -11.86 -23.73 6.67
C LEU A 435 -11.96 -22.23 7.04
N VAL A 436 -12.64 -21.39 6.25
CA VAL A 436 -12.63 -19.94 6.45
C VAL A 436 -13.23 -19.52 7.79
N PHE A 437 -14.30 -20.18 8.24
CA PHE A 437 -14.88 -19.94 9.57
C PHE A 437 -13.98 -20.41 10.71
N TYR A 438 -13.24 -21.52 10.52
CA TYR A 438 -12.25 -22.00 11.49
C TYR A 438 -11.18 -20.94 11.71
N PHE A 439 -10.52 -20.51 10.63
CA PHE A 439 -9.45 -19.52 10.70
C PHE A 439 -9.96 -18.15 11.17
N ALA A 440 -11.17 -17.72 10.79
CA ALA A 440 -11.72 -16.45 11.25
C ALA A 440 -11.92 -16.43 12.78
N GLU A 441 -12.32 -17.55 13.38
CA GLU A 441 -12.43 -17.68 14.84
C GLU A 441 -11.04 -17.75 15.52
N GLN A 442 -10.06 -18.45 14.92
CA GLN A 442 -8.68 -18.49 15.40
C GLN A 442 -7.95 -17.14 15.32
N LEU A 443 -8.40 -16.22 14.46
CA LEU A 443 -7.86 -14.88 14.32
C LEU A 443 -8.51 -13.86 15.28
N GLY A 444 -9.52 -14.25 16.05
CA GLY A 444 -10.16 -13.39 17.03
C GLY A 444 -9.17 -12.91 18.10
N GLY A 445 -8.98 -11.59 18.20
CA GLY A 445 -8.05 -10.97 19.16
C GLY A 445 -6.58 -10.94 18.73
N VAL A 446 -6.23 -11.39 17.51
CA VAL A 446 -4.87 -11.20 16.95
C VAL A 446 -4.54 -9.71 16.78
N GLU A 447 -5.56 -8.91 16.44
CA GLU A 447 -5.53 -7.45 16.28
C GLU A 447 -4.92 -6.70 17.48
N ASP A 448 -5.34 -7.06 18.70
CA ASP A 448 -4.93 -6.38 19.94
C ASP A 448 -3.66 -6.97 20.57
N SER A 449 -3.27 -8.18 20.18
CA SER A 449 -2.32 -9.00 20.92
C SER A 449 -0.90 -9.01 20.35
N GLY A 450 -0.70 -8.55 19.10
CA GLY A 450 0.63 -8.38 18.51
C GLY A 450 1.35 -9.67 18.11
N PHE A 451 0.63 -10.79 17.94
CA PHE A 451 1.22 -12.10 17.62
C PHE A 451 1.45 -12.31 16.12
N ASP A 452 2.66 -12.73 15.74
CA ASP A 452 3.04 -13.15 14.38
C ASP A 452 2.27 -14.41 13.95
N ILE A 453 1.47 -14.30 12.90
CA ILE A 453 0.69 -15.43 12.34
C ILE A 453 1.56 -16.63 11.93
N THR A 454 2.84 -16.41 11.60
CA THR A 454 3.79 -17.47 11.24
C THR A 454 4.07 -18.41 12.41
N ALA A 455 4.03 -17.90 13.65
CA ALA A 455 4.21 -18.71 14.85
C ALA A 455 2.96 -19.57 15.15
N SER A 456 1.77 -19.00 14.98
CA SER A 456 0.50 -19.63 15.34
C SER A 456 0.00 -20.69 14.35
N MET A 457 0.42 -20.63 13.08
CA MET A 457 -0.03 -21.56 12.02
C MET A 457 0.09 -23.04 12.42
N ARG A 458 1.17 -23.43 13.11
CA ARG A 458 1.38 -24.81 13.57
C ARG A 458 0.28 -25.26 14.53
N GLU A 459 -0.09 -24.42 15.49
CA GLU A 459 -1.09 -24.74 16.52
C GLU A 459 -2.51 -24.72 15.96
N MET A 460 -2.81 -23.77 15.06
CA MET A 460 -4.07 -23.78 14.31
C MET A 460 -4.23 -25.09 13.50
N LEU A 461 -3.20 -25.53 12.78
CA LEU A 461 -3.28 -26.79 12.03
C LEU A 461 -3.44 -28.03 12.92
N LEU A 462 -2.87 -28.04 14.13
CA LEU A 462 -2.94 -29.17 15.05
C LEU A 462 -4.21 -29.20 15.91
N SER A 463 -4.88 -28.06 16.11
CA SER A 463 -6.13 -27.95 16.90
C SER A 463 -7.42 -28.10 16.07
N PHE A 464 -7.31 -28.20 14.73
CA PHE A 464 -8.42 -28.42 13.82
C PHE A 464 -9.25 -29.68 14.17
N ASN A 465 -10.57 -29.55 14.23
CA ASN A 465 -11.52 -30.64 14.48
C ASN A 465 -12.61 -30.73 13.39
N ALA A 466 -12.51 -31.76 12.56
CA ALA A 466 -13.42 -31.97 11.42
C ALA A 466 -14.91 -32.04 11.77
N GLY A 467 -15.27 -32.62 12.93
CA GLY A 467 -16.66 -32.75 13.37
C GLY A 467 -17.25 -31.41 13.79
N THR A 468 -16.45 -30.56 14.43
CA THR A 468 -16.81 -29.17 14.71
C THR A 468 -16.94 -28.37 13.41
N GLU A 469 -16.00 -28.51 12.48
CA GLU A 469 -16.01 -27.73 11.24
C GLU A 469 -17.17 -28.05 10.30
N ALA A 470 -17.60 -29.31 10.22
CA ALA A 470 -18.78 -29.70 9.43
C ALA A 470 -20.07 -28.97 9.86
N THR A 471 -20.15 -28.51 11.12
CA THR A 471 -21.32 -27.80 11.67
C THR A 471 -21.09 -26.32 11.92
N ARG A 472 -19.84 -25.82 11.82
CA ARG A 472 -19.49 -24.42 12.12
C ARG A 472 -20.27 -23.38 11.28
N PRO A 473 -20.53 -23.57 9.97
CA PRO A 473 -21.30 -22.59 9.18
C PRO A 473 -22.67 -22.26 9.78
N ALA A 474 -23.35 -23.23 10.43
CA ALA A 474 -24.66 -23.01 11.05
C ALA A 474 -24.65 -21.92 12.13
N LYS A 475 -23.51 -21.72 12.84
CA LYS A 475 -23.35 -20.64 13.83
C LYS A 475 -23.50 -19.25 13.22
N TYR A 476 -23.10 -19.08 11.95
CA TYR A 476 -23.07 -17.81 11.23
C TYR A 476 -24.33 -17.56 10.39
N GLU A 477 -25.23 -18.54 10.26
CA GLU A 477 -26.34 -18.45 9.30
C GLU A 477 -27.37 -17.36 9.67
N ALA A 478 -27.61 -17.14 10.97
CA ALA A 478 -28.47 -16.04 11.43
C ALA A 478 -27.87 -14.66 11.08
N ALA A 479 -26.55 -14.51 11.24
CA ALA A 479 -25.81 -13.29 10.90
C ALA A 479 -25.84 -13.00 9.39
N ARG A 480 -25.56 -14.03 8.58
CA ARG A 480 -25.70 -13.99 7.11
C ARG A 480 -27.11 -13.54 6.68
N LYS A 481 -28.16 -14.11 7.28
CA LYS A 481 -29.56 -13.76 6.96
C LYS A 481 -29.87 -12.30 7.28
N ARG A 482 -29.35 -11.76 8.40
CA ARG A 482 -29.50 -10.34 8.75
C ARG A 482 -28.78 -9.42 7.76
N SER A 483 -27.53 -9.70 7.39
CA SER A 483 -26.79 -8.92 6.37
C SER A 483 -27.51 -8.92 5.01
N ILE A 484 -27.96 -10.09 4.53
CA ILE A 484 -28.71 -10.17 3.27
C ILE A 484 -30.03 -9.37 3.34
N ALA A 485 -30.77 -9.46 4.45
CA ALA A 485 -32.00 -8.71 4.63
C ALA A 485 -31.76 -7.19 4.73
N ALA A 486 -30.67 -6.75 5.37
CA ALA A 486 -30.30 -5.33 5.45
C ALA A 486 -29.98 -4.75 4.07
N ARG A 487 -29.14 -5.43 3.27
CA ARG A 487 -28.83 -5.06 1.88
C ARG A 487 -30.10 -5.01 1.02
N ALA A 488 -30.97 -6.03 1.12
CA ALA A 488 -32.23 -6.07 0.38
C ALA A 488 -33.24 -4.97 0.77
N ALA A 489 -33.16 -4.44 1.99
CA ALA A 489 -34.00 -3.35 2.47
C ALA A 489 -33.49 -1.95 2.07
N GLY A 490 -32.36 -1.84 1.36
CA GLY A 490 -31.67 -0.56 1.14
C GLY A 490 -31.03 0.02 2.41
N ASN A 491 -31.04 -0.73 3.52
CA ASN A 491 -30.25 -0.45 4.72
C ASN A 491 -28.81 -0.92 4.49
N ASP A 492 -28.26 -0.48 3.37
CA ASP A 492 -26.90 -0.79 2.95
C ASP A 492 -25.93 -0.13 3.94
N ASN A 493 -25.00 -0.91 4.44
CA ASN A 493 -24.24 -0.56 5.65
C ASN A 493 -23.55 0.81 5.48
N PRO A 494 -23.94 1.86 6.22
CA PRO A 494 -23.43 3.21 5.99
C PRO A 494 -21.93 3.33 6.32
N VAL A 495 -21.39 2.39 7.10
CA VAL A 495 -19.94 2.26 7.31
C VAL A 495 -19.26 1.76 6.04
N ARG A 496 -19.87 0.81 5.31
CA ARG A 496 -19.36 0.28 4.04
C ARG A 496 -19.41 1.32 2.92
N TYR A 497 -20.46 2.15 2.87
CA TYR A 497 -20.55 3.26 1.92
C TYR A 497 -19.63 4.44 2.30
N ALA A 498 -19.50 4.81 3.58
CA ALA A 498 -18.55 5.83 4.04
C ALA A 498 -17.06 5.40 3.99
N ILE A 499 -16.77 4.29 3.31
CA ILE A 499 -15.44 3.66 3.16
C ILE A 499 -15.19 3.24 1.71
N LEU A 500 -16.20 2.76 0.96
CA LEU A 500 -16.16 2.69 -0.51
C LEU A 500 -16.14 4.09 -1.15
N GLU A 501 -16.92 5.02 -0.59
CA GLU A 501 -16.67 6.44 -0.67
C GLU A 501 -16.19 6.89 0.70
N ASN A 502 -14.87 7.02 0.92
CA ASN A 502 -14.40 7.89 1.99
C ASN A 502 -14.81 9.31 1.57
N PRO A 503 -15.89 9.92 2.11
CA PRO A 503 -16.53 11.07 1.44
C PRO A 503 -15.60 12.28 1.49
N ILE A 504 -14.77 12.34 2.53
CA ILE A 504 -13.68 13.30 2.68
C ILE A 504 -12.64 13.10 1.59
N THR A 505 -12.28 11.88 1.20
CA THR A 505 -11.28 11.64 0.14
C THR A 505 -11.81 12.04 -1.23
N THR A 506 -13.03 11.62 -1.59
CA THR A 506 -13.69 12.06 -2.85
C THR A 506 -13.82 13.58 -2.90
N LYS A 507 -14.31 14.21 -1.83
CA LYS A 507 -14.42 15.67 -1.74
C LYS A 507 -13.08 16.39 -1.71
N LEU A 508 -12.04 15.83 -1.08
CA LEU A 508 -10.69 16.40 -1.11
C LEU A 508 -10.08 16.33 -2.52
N ILE A 509 -10.43 15.33 -3.33
CA ILE A 509 -10.06 15.27 -4.76
C ILE A 509 -10.80 16.36 -5.55
N GLU A 510 -12.12 16.51 -5.37
CA GLU A 510 -12.90 17.61 -5.98
C GLU A 510 -12.33 19.00 -5.60
N ILE A 511 -12.03 19.20 -4.31
CA ILE A 511 -11.41 20.42 -3.78
C ILE A 511 -10.00 20.63 -4.35
N GLN A 512 -9.25 19.54 -4.61
CA GLN A 512 -7.94 19.65 -5.24
C GLN A 512 -8.02 20.14 -6.70
N GLU A 513 -9.12 19.86 -7.42
CA GLU A 513 -9.37 20.50 -8.71
C GLU A 513 -9.71 21.98 -8.58
N LEU A 514 -10.48 22.41 -7.57
CA LEU A 514 -10.69 23.84 -7.29
C LEU A 514 -9.35 24.56 -7.02
N ILE A 515 -8.45 23.95 -6.24
CA ILE A 515 -7.10 24.48 -5.99
C ILE A 515 -6.27 24.55 -7.28
N LYS A 516 -6.30 23.52 -8.14
CA LYS A 516 -5.62 23.54 -9.46
C LYS A 516 -6.17 24.64 -10.37
N GLN A 517 -7.48 24.89 -10.34
CA GLN A 517 -8.16 25.97 -11.05
C GLN A 517 -7.92 27.36 -10.42
N LYS A 518 -7.20 27.43 -9.29
CA LYS A 518 -6.93 28.63 -8.48
C LYS A 518 -8.17 29.25 -7.82
N ASP A 519 -9.29 28.53 -7.75
CA ASP A 519 -10.45 28.95 -6.96
C ASP A 519 -10.27 28.58 -5.48
N LEU A 520 -9.37 29.32 -4.83
CA LEU A 520 -9.06 29.13 -3.41
C LEU A 520 -10.25 29.46 -2.51
N ALA A 521 -11.13 30.37 -2.93
CA ALA A 521 -12.30 30.79 -2.16
C ALA A 521 -13.39 29.70 -2.14
N ALA A 522 -13.65 29.02 -3.27
CA ALA A 522 -14.51 27.86 -3.30
C ALA A 522 -13.89 26.69 -2.51
N ALA A 523 -12.59 26.44 -2.67
CA ALA A 523 -11.87 25.40 -1.93
C ALA A 523 -11.96 25.62 -0.40
N ASP A 524 -11.70 26.83 0.09
CA ASP A 524 -11.82 27.21 1.51
C ASP A 524 -13.23 26.98 2.06
N LYS A 525 -14.25 27.39 1.29
CA LYS A 525 -15.67 27.22 1.65
C LYS A 525 -16.05 25.74 1.80
N GLU A 526 -15.72 24.91 0.80
CA GLU A 526 -16.02 23.48 0.83
C GLU A 526 -15.26 22.75 1.94
N LEU A 527 -13.96 23.04 2.12
CA LEU A 527 -13.17 22.50 3.24
C LEU A 527 -13.78 22.86 4.60
N LYS A 528 -14.24 24.11 4.78
CA LYS A 528 -14.89 24.56 6.01
C LYS A 528 -16.24 23.90 6.25
N ALA A 529 -17.02 23.63 5.20
CA ALA A 529 -18.26 22.87 5.29
C ALA A 529 -17.98 21.42 5.70
N LEU A 530 -17.01 20.76 5.06
CA LEU A 530 -16.57 19.41 5.44
C LEU A 530 -16.08 19.32 6.89
N ARG A 531 -15.43 20.36 7.41
CA ARG A 531 -14.89 20.38 8.78
C ARG A 531 -15.98 20.39 9.83
N GLN A 532 -17.16 20.93 9.54
CA GLN A 532 -18.31 20.91 10.46
C GLN A 532 -18.82 19.48 10.70
N THR A 533 -18.75 18.62 9.68
CA THR A 533 -19.19 17.22 9.76
C THR A 533 -18.06 16.24 10.09
N ASN A 534 -16.80 16.61 9.87
CA ASN A 534 -15.62 15.74 10.07
C ASN A 534 -14.47 16.45 10.84
N PRO A 535 -14.70 16.95 12.07
CA PRO A 535 -13.69 17.73 12.80
C PRO A 535 -12.45 16.93 13.25
N GLY A 536 -12.49 15.60 13.20
CA GLY A 536 -11.38 14.71 13.55
C GLY A 536 -10.41 14.37 12.40
N ASP A 537 -10.72 14.68 11.13
CA ASP A 537 -9.85 14.27 10.02
C ASP A 537 -8.64 15.20 9.86
N ALA A 538 -7.44 14.68 10.14
CA ALA A 538 -6.19 15.42 10.01
C ALA A 538 -5.89 15.93 8.58
N ARG A 539 -6.26 15.17 7.55
CA ARG A 539 -6.05 15.54 6.14
C ARG A 539 -6.86 16.77 5.79
N LEU A 540 -8.06 16.89 6.35
CA LEU A 540 -8.94 18.04 6.16
C LEU A 540 -8.35 19.32 6.77
N HIS A 541 -7.88 19.27 8.03
CA HIS A 541 -7.20 20.42 8.65
C HIS A 541 -5.91 20.81 7.94
N PHE A 542 -5.14 19.83 7.45
CA PHE A 542 -3.95 20.10 6.64
C PHE A 542 -4.30 20.83 5.34
N ASN A 543 -5.37 20.41 4.65
CA ASN A 543 -5.82 21.07 3.42
C ASN A 543 -6.36 22.50 3.67
N ILE A 544 -7.07 22.73 4.78
CA ILE A 544 -7.46 24.10 5.20
C ILE A 544 -6.21 24.94 5.46
N GLY A 545 -5.23 24.39 6.17
CA GLY A 545 -3.96 25.07 6.43
C GLY A 545 -3.23 25.46 5.15
N ARG A 546 -3.25 24.58 4.14
CA ARG A 546 -2.62 24.80 2.84
C ARG A 546 -3.35 25.85 2.00
N VAL A 547 -4.68 25.80 1.93
CA VAL A 547 -5.47 26.81 1.18
C VAL A 547 -5.32 28.18 1.82
N ALA A 548 -5.42 28.27 3.15
CA ALA A 548 -5.24 29.55 3.85
C ALA A 548 -3.82 30.13 3.66
N ALA A 549 -2.78 29.30 3.60
CA ALA A 549 -1.43 29.75 3.26
C ALA A 549 -1.33 30.25 1.80
N MET A 550 -1.94 29.55 0.84
CA MET A 550 -1.99 29.98 -0.57
C MET A 550 -2.80 31.29 -0.75
N GLU A 551 -3.87 31.49 0.01
CA GLU A 551 -4.60 32.76 0.04
C GLU A 551 -3.74 33.88 0.64
N ALA A 552 -2.98 33.61 1.71
CA ALA A 552 -2.03 34.57 2.27
C ALA A 552 -0.93 34.99 1.27
N GLU A 553 -0.43 34.07 0.46
CA GLU A 553 0.51 34.34 -0.64
C GLU A 553 -0.11 35.20 -1.76
N SER A 554 -1.44 35.20 -1.92
CA SER A 554 -2.12 36.06 -2.90
C SER A 554 -2.21 37.54 -2.48
N PHE A 555 -2.10 37.83 -1.18
CA PHE A 555 -2.17 39.18 -0.60
C PHE A 555 -0.81 39.89 -0.60
N LEU A 556 -0.29 40.20 -1.78
CA LEU A 556 1.05 40.79 -1.98
C LEU A 556 1.13 42.31 -1.82
N LYS A 557 0.01 43.01 -1.58
CA LYS A 557 -0.01 44.47 -1.54
C LYS A 557 0.18 45.03 -0.12
N PRO A 558 0.85 46.19 0.06
CA PRO A 558 1.04 46.81 1.38
C PRO A 558 -0.26 47.05 2.17
N GLU A 559 -1.37 47.35 1.47
CA GLU A 559 -2.70 47.53 2.08
C GLU A 559 -3.38 46.22 2.53
N ASP A 560 -2.94 45.06 2.06
CA ASP A 560 -3.54 43.75 2.35
C ASP A 560 -2.82 42.97 3.48
N VAL A 561 -1.79 43.55 4.10
CA VAL A 561 -0.96 42.91 5.15
C VAL A 561 -1.78 42.31 6.31
N GLU A 562 -2.85 42.97 6.76
CA GLU A 562 -3.70 42.41 7.82
C GLU A 562 -4.56 41.23 7.35
N LYS A 563 -4.93 41.16 6.06
CA LYS A 563 -5.59 39.98 5.46
C LYS A 563 -4.61 38.81 5.35
N GLN A 564 -3.38 39.09 4.92
CA GLN A 564 -2.29 38.11 4.88
C GLN A 564 -2.04 37.50 6.27
N LYS A 565 -1.84 38.33 7.31
CA LYS A 565 -1.69 37.87 8.69
C LYS A 565 -2.88 37.04 9.18
N THR A 566 -4.11 37.48 8.88
CA THR A 566 -5.34 36.76 9.25
C THR A 566 -5.36 35.35 8.64
N LYS A 567 -4.99 35.22 7.37
CA LYS A 567 -4.94 33.92 6.68
C LYS A 567 -3.78 33.04 7.14
N LEU A 568 -2.61 33.60 7.49
CA LEU A 568 -1.53 32.84 8.13
C LEU A 568 -1.89 32.36 9.54
N LEU A 569 -2.71 33.10 10.30
CA LEU A 569 -3.23 32.66 11.60
C LEU A 569 -4.27 31.53 11.45
N GLU A 570 -5.12 31.59 10.42
CA GLU A 570 -6.02 30.49 10.04
C GLU A 570 -5.21 29.23 9.63
N ALA A 571 -4.14 29.41 8.85
CA ALA A 571 -3.24 28.34 8.47
C ALA A 571 -2.57 27.68 9.69
N LYS A 572 -1.97 28.50 10.56
CA LYS A 572 -1.33 28.09 11.83
C LYS A 572 -2.27 27.25 12.70
N THR A 573 -3.48 27.77 12.96
CA THR A 573 -4.48 27.08 13.78
C THR A 573 -4.86 25.71 13.21
N SER A 574 -4.91 25.61 11.88
CA SER A 574 -5.26 24.37 11.19
C SER A 574 -4.13 23.34 11.24
N TYR A 575 -2.87 23.74 11.01
CA TYR A 575 -1.72 22.83 11.16
C TYR A 575 -1.49 22.40 12.61
N GLU A 576 -1.72 23.27 13.60
CA GLU A 576 -1.70 22.89 15.02
C GLU A 576 -2.76 21.81 15.34
N GLN A 577 -3.93 21.89 14.70
CA GLN A 577 -4.97 20.87 14.84
C GLN A 577 -4.57 19.53 14.22
N VAL A 578 -3.82 19.52 13.10
CA VAL A 578 -3.20 18.28 12.55
C VAL A 578 -2.30 17.61 13.59
N LEU A 579 -1.42 18.39 14.22
CA LEU A 579 -0.51 17.88 15.25
C LEU A 579 -1.26 17.40 16.50
N ARG A 580 -2.31 18.12 16.92
CA ARG A 580 -3.18 17.72 18.05
C ARG A 580 -3.92 16.42 17.77
N ILE A 581 -4.41 16.23 16.54
CA ILE A 581 -5.01 14.96 16.11
C ILE A 581 -3.96 13.85 16.10
N GLY A 582 -2.75 14.12 15.59
CA GLY A 582 -1.64 13.15 15.59
C GLY A 582 -1.11 12.73 16.96
N GLN A 583 -1.47 13.45 18.05
CA GLN A 583 -1.19 13.05 19.43
C GLN A 583 -2.19 12.02 19.98
N THR A 584 -3.43 12.03 19.49
CA THR A 584 -4.52 11.16 19.98
C THR A 584 -4.91 10.07 18.98
N GLN A 585 -4.49 10.20 17.72
CA GLN A 585 -4.82 9.32 16.60
C GLN A 585 -3.56 9.00 15.81
N ARG A 586 -3.46 7.76 15.31
CA ARG A 586 -2.40 7.38 14.37
C ARG A 586 -2.75 7.90 12.98
N ILE A 587 -2.06 8.95 12.55
CA ILE A 587 -2.19 9.58 11.22
C ILE A 587 -0.87 9.46 10.45
N ASP A 588 -0.90 9.76 9.16
CA ASP A 588 0.29 9.73 8.29
C ASP A 588 1.40 10.66 8.82
N ALA A 589 2.59 10.09 9.01
CA ALA A 589 3.77 10.81 9.49
C ALA A 589 4.28 11.86 8.48
N ALA A 590 4.00 11.72 7.18
CA ALA A 590 4.31 12.74 6.19
C ALA A 590 3.46 14.00 6.44
N LEU A 591 2.17 13.83 6.72
CA LEU A 591 1.24 14.91 7.07
C LEU A 591 1.68 15.68 8.34
N ILE A 592 2.16 14.95 9.36
CA ILE A 592 2.73 15.55 10.58
C ILE A 592 4.02 16.33 10.24
N SER A 593 4.92 15.73 9.47
CA SER A 593 6.19 16.36 9.05
C SER A 593 5.97 17.66 8.25
N LEU A 594 5.07 17.64 7.27
CA LEU A 594 4.68 18.81 6.48
C LEU A 594 4.02 19.89 7.35
N SER A 595 3.19 19.50 8.32
CA SER A 595 2.54 20.45 9.24
C SER A 595 3.56 21.18 10.13
N TYR A 596 4.58 20.49 10.62
CA TYR A 596 5.68 21.14 11.33
C TYR A 596 6.45 22.12 10.41
N VAL A 597 6.81 21.74 9.18
CA VAL A 597 7.47 22.65 8.24
C VAL A 597 6.62 23.89 7.95
N ALA A 598 5.33 23.72 7.69
CA ALA A 598 4.43 24.84 7.42
C ALA A 598 4.30 25.78 8.63
N LEU A 599 4.21 25.22 9.85
CA LEU A 599 4.22 26.02 11.09
C LEU A 599 5.52 26.80 11.25
N ALA A 600 6.68 26.17 11.05
CA ALA A 600 7.97 26.84 11.15
C ALA A 600 8.07 28.05 10.20
N ARG A 601 7.65 27.88 8.94
CA ARG A 601 7.57 29.00 7.95
C ARG A 601 6.63 30.12 8.38
N ILE A 602 5.50 29.79 9.02
CA ILE A 602 4.58 30.81 9.55
C ILE A 602 5.24 31.57 10.73
N TYR A 603 5.97 30.89 11.61
CA TYR A 603 6.70 31.56 12.69
C TYR A 603 7.88 32.41 12.18
N GLU A 604 8.57 32.01 11.10
CA GLU A 604 9.52 32.87 10.39
C GLU A 604 8.87 34.17 9.87
N PHE A 605 7.67 34.08 9.28
CA PHE A 605 6.94 35.26 8.81
C PHE A 605 6.59 36.25 9.95
N PHE A 606 6.36 35.73 11.16
CA PHE A 606 6.11 36.55 12.36
C PHE A 606 7.38 36.93 13.14
N ASP A 607 8.56 36.76 12.55
CA ASP A 607 9.89 37.09 13.12
C ASP A 607 10.25 36.32 14.41
N ASP A 608 9.59 35.18 14.67
CA ASP A 608 9.91 34.28 15.78
C ASP A 608 10.83 33.15 15.29
N VAL A 609 12.02 33.55 14.85
CA VAL A 609 13.08 32.67 14.34
C VAL A 609 13.46 31.61 15.38
N GLY A 610 13.51 31.98 16.66
CA GLY A 610 13.85 31.08 17.76
C GLY A 610 12.86 29.93 17.88
N TYR A 611 11.55 30.20 17.88
CA TYR A 611 10.54 29.15 17.95
C TYR A 611 10.47 28.36 16.63
N ALA A 612 10.58 29.01 15.46
CA ALA A 612 10.62 28.35 14.16
C ALA A 612 11.72 27.26 14.08
N MET A 613 12.92 27.53 14.61
CA MET A 613 13.99 26.53 14.69
C MET A 613 13.62 25.30 15.54
N THR A 614 12.89 25.47 16.64
CA THR A 614 12.42 24.33 17.46
C THR A 614 11.39 23.47 16.74
N ILE A 615 10.56 24.09 15.90
CA ILE A 615 9.57 23.39 15.08
C ILE A 615 10.24 22.64 13.92
N TYR A 616 11.25 23.24 13.27
CA TYR A 616 12.07 22.52 12.30
C TYR A 616 12.77 21.31 12.93
N ASP A 617 13.27 21.43 14.17
CA ASP A 617 13.81 20.27 14.89
C ASP A 617 12.75 19.19 15.19
N ALA A 618 11.49 19.56 15.43
CA ALA A 618 10.40 18.60 15.56
C ALA A 618 10.15 17.84 14.24
N ALA A 619 10.16 18.53 13.09
CA ALA A 619 10.08 17.89 11.78
C ALA A 619 11.27 16.96 11.50
N ILE A 620 12.50 17.39 11.81
CA ILE A 620 13.73 16.61 11.62
C ILE A 620 13.74 15.34 12.48
N ARG A 621 13.22 15.40 13.72
CA ARG A 621 13.12 14.23 14.63
C ARG A 621 12.21 13.12 14.12
N LEU A 622 11.27 13.41 13.21
CA LEU A 622 10.44 12.38 12.55
C LEU A 622 11.23 11.57 11.51
N GLY A 623 12.40 12.06 11.09
CA GLY A 623 13.21 11.45 10.05
C GLY A 623 12.68 11.68 8.62
N PRO A 624 13.35 11.09 7.61
CA PRO A 624 12.98 11.22 6.20
C PRO A 624 11.75 10.37 5.87
N VAL A 625 10.57 10.85 6.25
CA VAL A 625 9.28 10.24 5.88
C VAL A 625 8.98 10.51 4.41
N ALA A 626 8.56 9.49 3.66
CA ALA A 626 8.23 9.63 2.24
C ALA A 626 7.06 10.61 2.04
N GLY A 627 7.26 11.66 1.24
CA GLY A 627 6.29 12.75 1.08
C GLY A 627 6.26 13.76 2.23
N GLY A 628 7.08 13.58 3.27
CA GLY A 628 7.25 14.52 4.37
C GLY A 628 8.18 15.69 4.04
N GLY A 629 8.26 16.66 4.95
CA GLY A 629 9.05 17.89 4.81
C GLY A 629 10.47 17.82 5.37
N TYR A 630 11.11 16.65 5.43
CA TYR A 630 12.39 16.49 6.12
C TYR A 630 13.52 17.36 5.53
N ASP A 631 13.69 17.34 4.21
CA ASP A 631 14.72 18.14 3.53
C ASP A 631 14.41 19.64 3.60
N ASP A 632 13.14 20.01 3.48
CA ASP A 632 12.64 21.38 3.68
C ASP A 632 12.93 21.90 5.10
N ALA A 633 12.84 21.03 6.12
CA ALA A 633 13.14 21.37 7.50
C ALA A 633 14.65 21.56 7.73
N LEU A 634 15.48 20.69 7.14
CA LEU A 634 16.93 20.86 7.15
C LEU A 634 17.35 22.16 6.46
N ALA A 635 16.79 22.45 5.28
CA ALA A 635 17.08 23.66 4.52
C ALA A 635 16.61 24.93 5.26
N GLY A 636 15.41 24.91 5.84
CA GLY A 636 14.87 26.00 6.66
C GLY A 636 15.76 26.29 7.87
N LYS A 637 16.09 25.27 8.67
CA LYS A 637 16.97 25.43 9.83
C LYS A 637 18.40 25.87 9.44
N GLN A 638 18.95 25.36 8.34
CA GLN A 638 20.28 25.76 7.84
C GLN A 638 20.32 27.21 7.32
N ARG A 639 19.21 27.74 6.81
CA ARG A 639 19.07 29.16 6.45
C ARG A 639 19.14 30.03 7.71
N LEU A 640 18.25 29.76 8.68
CA LEU A 640 18.16 30.55 9.92
C LEU A 640 19.45 30.51 10.76
N LEU A 641 20.25 29.45 10.67
CA LEU A 641 21.58 29.34 11.30
C LEU A 641 22.70 30.14 10.60
N LYS A 642 22.46 30.70 9.40
CA LYS A 642 23.40 31.56 8.66
C LYS A 642 23.02 33.03 8.71
N ASP A 643 21.76 33.32 9.02
CA ASP A 643 21.20 34.67 9.15
C ASP A 643 21.33 35.20 10.59
N GLN A 644 21.92 34.41 11.51
CA GLN A 644 22.35 34.74 12.88
C GLN A 644 23.87 35.00 12.93
#